data_AF-A0A2V6FPT6-F1
#
_entry.id   AF-A0A2V6FPT6-F1
#
_cell.length_a   1.000
_cell.length_b   1.000
_cell.length_c   1.000
_cell.angle_alpha   90.00
_cell.angle_beta   90.00
_cell.angle_gamma   90.00
#
_symmetry.space_group_name_H-M   'P 1'
#
loop_
_entity.id
_entity.type
_entity.pdbx_description
1 polymer ?
#
loop_
_entity_poly.entity_id
_entity_poly.type
_entity_poly.pdbx_seq_one_letter_code
_entity_poly.pdbx_strand_id
1 'polypeptide(L)'
;MSYTYANGQPLSANDFRQNLLNLYYDPRPPVFVVTNSNGSNEFRFYLDLNRNGRFDTNGVQRVFDTNGLQTQLTNFYWGDPEWIGIKEHPDLPHSPTNRFIGRYAFVVVPAGKTLDINYIHNNARNPGLTAPAPVAYYRNQGGGSWEINLAAFYRELNTNIWTPLSYSYNGLNLNTPDGGYAFTHALSNLTYRYWTDARRWASLKSVNQAFGGRADNLFSKDQIDEYSDGPLMIGIKPQPENGANIDPVTRPWSGSDNTNGYTSIQELFDGTKTSPDFTNRLRRALVNRGSYNQNTFYRLMAQLGTDSLPANRHRLNLNYDNVNANGIIDPSLTTNFTAWTPLRFFTNAADLMLRSQSDNLLRPIGITNITLSVTNIPLYLPVYPTNFYFASVHRLLQLAANMADATTNRFLLSTGTNAIYAPSVFRPLIGNDGKHVFIAGYQELIGTNFLKDQWLDLNNQAARDAIIPPGTIKTNVNVYGVPLVIGAKKGLPNFNEFLLESTVQVTRRMQAFKQTRDFNSPVTFQQAYEIGISNYFALEAWNSYTQACPVALSMMIVTNRASLVLTNENNPPYNGPLRPAFTNIVTNVTATIPAFTWNGRDFRVPLERVEVFVPDSEFHFQAPYLRQIQNGLSFDGSTSFPVPNWKLIITNRVVYALLANDLNNTPRVVDFVNLGDMIGGMDIARALVGATNMFGDNKGQDPFGRFWGTNRITGAAVNKYTAPANSTSGITNQLYVSLNDVLSDRDWNDYSKSQIDGNEKKKAIDGFRKFMGLPPIFYPGDTNAPAGRVMQVPFTPTRKLNQQLSWQVNDPLVHYTAQDLYDPFYADTNNVQALLPSQSPQANNIRKLNERYRPWGGKPGKDASGIALAFDAAIKDPLIIQSDDWDFPTNRFPNIGWLGRVHRGTPWQTVYLKSTVEPTNSWSKWAGRYDTHPTNDWHLLGLFTTAPNDNAARGLLSVNQTNIAAWSAVLSGVVALTNAPAGAPAPDAKPDVSGPGHLARVAGADGCLALLEPDSGRWVEIPADHR
;
A
#
# COMPACT_ATOMS: atom_id res chain seq x y z
N MET A 1 55.03 -17.66 10.05
CA MET A 1 56.41 -18.12 10.30
C MET A 1 57.10 -17.10 11.21
N SER A 2 57.49 -17.50 12.43
CA SER A 2 58.31 -16.67 13.32
C SER A 2 59.74 -17.21 13.28
N TYR A 3 60.77 -16.35 13.21
CA TYR A 3 62.18 -16.76 13.27
C TYR A 3 62.76 -16.76 14.69
N THR A 4 61.88 -16.61 15.67
CA THR A 4 62.12 -16.87 17.09
C THR A 4 61.00 -17.78 17.64
N TYR A 5 61.31 -18.63 18.61
CA TYR A 5 60.30 -19.32 19.40
C TYR A 5 59.50 -18.32 20.25
N ALA A 6 58.35 -18.75 20.79
CA ALA A 6 57.47 -17.90 21.61
C ALA A 6 58.14 -17.31 22.88
N ASN A 7 59.29 -17.84 23.28
CA ASN A 7 60.13 -17.36 24.38
C ASN A 7 61.20 -16.33 23.95
N GLY A 8 61.19 -15.89 22.69
CA GLY A 8 62.15 -14.92 22.13
C GLY A 8 63.51 -15.50 21.74
N GLN A 9 63.73 -16.81 21.87
CA GLN A 9 64.97 -17.46 21.42
C GLN A 9 64.99 -17.60 19.89
N PRO A 10 66.14 -17.42 19.22
CA PRO A 10 66.28 -17.72 17.80
C PRO A 10 65.87 -19.15 17.46
N LEU A 11 65.28 -19.35 16.28
CA LEU A 11 64.98 -20.70 15.78
C LEU A 11 66.25 -21.54 15.65
N SER A 12 66.10 -22.86 15.81
CA SER A 12 67.14 -23.81 15.42
C SER A 12 67.49 -23.65 13.92
N ALA A 13 68.71 -24.03 13.53
CA ALA A 13 69.15 -23.95 12.13
C ALA A 13 68.25 -24.75 11.16
N ASN A 14 67.63 -25.84 11.64
CA ASN A 14 66.70 -26.65 10.86
C ASN A 14 65.34 -25.95 10.69
N ASP A 15 64.79 -25.36 11.76
CA ASP A 15 63.52 -24.63 11.70
C ASP A 15 63.66 -23.34 10.87
N PHE A 16 64.81 -22.68 10.95
CA PHE A 16 65.14 -21.53 10.11
C PHE A 16 65.15 -21.92 8.62
N ARG A 17 65.79 -23.03 8.26
CA ARG A 17 65.78 -23.57 6.89
C ARG A 17 64.38 -23.97 6.43
N GLN A 18 63.58 -24.57 7.31
CA GLN A 18 62.19 -24.90 7.00
C GLN A 18 61.36 -23.66 6.68
N ASN A 19 61.51 -22.58 7.46
CA ASN A 19 60.85 -21.31 7.17
C ASN A 19 61.32 -20.70 5.84
N LEU A 20 62.61 -20.80 5.50
CA LEU A 20 63.12 -20.35 4.20
C LEU A 20 62.53 -21.18 3.04
N LEU A 21 62.39 -22.49 3.21
CA LEU A 21 61.77 -23.39 2.23
C LEU A 21 60.28 -23.11 2.05
N ASN A 22 59.57 -22.74 3.10
CA ASN A 22 58.14 -22.41 2.99
C ASN A 22 57.88 -21.17 2.10
N LEU A 23 58.85 -20.26 1.93
CA LEU A 23 58.76 -19.13 1.00
C LEU A 23 58.68 -19.56 -0.47
N TYR A 24 59.10 -20.78 -0.79
CA TYR A 24 58.93 -21.38 -2.12
C TYR A 24 57.45 -21.60 -2.45
N TYR A 25 56.64 -21.99 -1.46
CA TYR A 25 55.21 -22.31 -1.62
C TYR A 25 54.30 -21.12 -1.30
N ASP A 26 54.63 -20.32 -0.29
CA ASP A 26 53.85 -19.15 0.12
C ASP A 26 54.80 -17.94 0.31
N PRO A 27 54.94 -17.09 -0.73
CA PRO A 27 55.95 -16.04 -0.78
C PRO A 27 55.59 -14.83 0.11
N ARG A 28 55.90 -14.94 1.42
CA ARG A 28 55.71 -13.89 2.42
C ARG A 28 57.01 -13.13 2.70
N PRO A 29 57.19 -11.91 2.18
CA PRO A 29 58.45 -11.20 2.29
C PRO A 29 58.71 -10.76 3.75
N PRO A 30 59.93 -10.99 4.27
CA PRO A 30 60.38 -10.43 5.54
C PRO A 30 60.19 -8.92 5.64
N VAL A 31 59.81 -8.42 6.82
CA VAL A 31 60.18 -7.07 7.25
C VAL A 31 61.06 -7.17 8.49
N PHE A 32 62.26 -6.60 8.42
CA PHE A 32 63.09 -6.38 9.59
C PHE A 32 62.77 -5.00 10.14
N VAL A 33 62.12 -4.94 11.30
CA VAL A 33 61.76 -3.68 11.96
C VAL A 33 62.59 -3.52 13.22
N VAL A 34 63.13 -2.33 13.43
CA VAL A 34 63.90 -1.97 14.62
C VAL A 34 62.99 -1.30 15.66
N THR A 35 61.95 -1.98 16.16
CA THR A 35 61.10 -1.41 17.25
C THR A 35 60.43 -2.45 18.16
N ASN A 36 60.37 -2.11 19.46
CA ASN A 36 59.36 -2.40 20.50
C ASN A 36 59.27 -3.71 21.30
N SER A 37 60.08 -4.75 21.10
CA SER A 37 60.50 -5.66 22.20
C SER A 37 61.49 -6.71 21.70
N ASN A 38 62.68 -6.76 22.32
CA ASN A 38 63.78 -7.72 22.13
C ASN A 38 64.48 -7.75 20.75
N GLY A 39 65.53 -6.93 20.62
CA GLY A 39 66.60 -7.12 19.63
C GLY A 39 66.40 -6.37 18.31
N SER A 40 67.50 -6.04 17.65
CA SER A 40 67.58 -5.10 16.53
C SER A 40 67.02 -5.61 15.20
N ASN A 41 66.32 -6.76 15.15
CA ASN A 41 65.89 -7.42 13.91
C ASN A 41 64.67 -8.34 14.14
N GLU A 42 63.50 -7.78 14.46
CA GLU A 42 62.26 -8.57 14.48
C GLU A 42 61.81 -8.86 13.04
N PHE A 43 61.69 -10.14 12.68
CA PHE A 43 61.14 -10.57 11.39
C PHE A 43 59.61 -10.60 11.45
N ARG A 44 58.95 -9.62 10.84
CA ARG A 44 57.49 -9.50 10.83
C ARG A 44 56.93 -9.78 9.43
N PHE A 45 56.17 -10.86 9.28
CA PHE A 45 55.49 -11.23 8.01
C PHE A 45 54.07 -10.63 7.90
N TYR A 46 53.66 -9.83 8.89
CA TYR A 46 52.37 -9.18 8.97
C TYR A 46 52.53 -7.68 9.26
N LEU A 47 51.48 -6.92 9.03
CA LEU A 47 51.34 -5.54 9.49
C LEU A 47 50.53 -5.55 10.79
N ASP A 48 51.18 -5.22 11.91
CA ASP A 48 50.53 -5.06 13.23
C ASP A 48 49.59 -3.84 13.19
N LEU A 49 48.38 -4.08 12.66
CA LEU A 49 47.44 -3.03 12.29
C LEU A 49 46.70 -2.51 13.52
N ASN A 50 46.52 -3.35 14.53
CA ASN A 50 45.89 -3.00 15.81
C ASN A 50 46.90 -2.51 16.87
N ARG A 51 48.21 -2.52 16.57
CA ARG A 51 49.30 -2.02 17.44
C ARG A 51 49.38 -2.75 18.79
N ASN A 52 49.06 -4.04 18.81
CA ASN A 52 49.14 -4.86 20.03
C ASN A 52 50.49 -5.58 20.20
N GLY A 53 51.38 -5.49 19.20
CA GLY A 53 52.71 -6.10 19.21
C GLY A 53 52.71 -7.62 19.02
N ARG A 54 51.63 -8.21 18.51
CA ARG A 54 51.46 -9.65 18.30
C ARG A 54 50.78 -9.91 16.96
N PHE A 55 51.01 -11.10 16.41
CA PHE A 55 50.29 -11.52 15.20
C PHE A 55 48.91 -12.04 15.57
N ASP A 56 47.87 -11.40 15.06
CA ASP A 56 46.50 -11.91 15.07
C ASP A 56 46.20 -12.58 13.73
N THR A 57 46.00 -13.90 13.74
CA THR A 57 45.70 -14.63 12.49
C THR A 57 44.29 -14.33 12.00
N ASN A 58 44.06 -14.50 10.70
CA ASN A 58 42.72 -14.46 10.09
C ASN A 58 42.16 -15.89 9.88
N GLY A 59 40.87 -16.00 9.55
CA GLY A 59 40.20 -17.28 9.24
C GLY A 59 39.44 -17.89 10.41
N VAL A 60 39.02 -19.16 10.25
CA VAL A 60 38.26 -19.91 11.26
C VAL A 60 39.17 -20.31 12.42
N GLN A 61 38.86 -19.83 13.62
CA GLN A 61 39.64 -20.07 14.83
C GLN A 61 38.74 -20.50 15.98
N ARG A 62 39.35 -21.14 16.99
CA ARG A 62 38.68 -21.44 18.26
C ARG A 62 38.41 -20.16 19.03
N VAL A 63 37.23 -20.07 19.63
CA VAL A 63 36.85 -18.92 20.46
C VAL A 63 37.41 -19.09 21.87
N PHE A 64 38.08 -18.07 22.38
CA PHE A 64 38.60 -18.01 23.75
C PHE A 64 37.74 -17.08 24.61
N ASP A 65 37.45 -17.52 25.84
CA ASP A 65 36.72 -16.73 26.82
C ASP A 65 37.57 -15.59 27.41
N THR A 66 36.99 -14.77 28.27
CA THR A 66 37.65 -13.60 28.90
C THR A 66 38.86 -13.97 29.77
N ASN A 67 38.96 -15.24 30.23
CA ASN A 67 40.11 -15.75 30.99
C ASN A 67 41.23 -16.28 30.08
N GLY A 68 40.96 -16.36 28.77
CA GLY A 68 41.83 -16.94 27.76
C GLY A 68 41.72 -18.47 27.65
N LEU A 69 40.66 -19.06 28.21
CA LEU A 69 40.39 -20.48 28.10
C LEU A 69 39.63 -20.77 26.81
N GLN A 70 39.96 -21.90 26.19
CA GLN A 70 39.35 -22.31 24.95
C GLN A 70 37.91 -22.77 25.18
N THR A 71 36.98 -22.27 24.36
CA THR A 71 35.60 -22.76 24.33
C THR A 71 35.43 -23.87 23.29
N GLN A 72 34.23 -24.46 23.22
CA GLN A 72 33.87 -25.43 22.17
C GLN A 72 33.48 -24.77 20.83
N LEU A 73 33.39 -23.45 20.78
CA LEU A 73 32.96 -22.71 19.60
C LEU A 73 34.14 -22.39 18.68
N THR A 74 33.86 -22.31 17.39
CA THR A 74 34.77 -21.74 16.39
C THR A 74 34.08 -20.57 15.71
N ASN A 75 34.84 -19.56 15.28
CA ASN A 75 34.31 -18.41 14.56
C ASN A 75 35.34 -17.91 13.55
N PHE A 76 34.87 -17.19 12.52
CA PHE A 76 35.73 -16.54 11.55
C PHE A 76 36.17 -15.17 12.07
N TYR A 77 37.48 -14.94 12.13
CA TYR A 77 38.05 -13.66 12.55
C TYR A 77 38.88 -13.01 11.45
N TRP A 78 38.87 -11.68 11.44
CA TRP A 78 39.78 -10.87 10.66
C TRP A 78 40.96 -10.49 11.55
N GLY A 79 42.17 -10.71 11.04
CA GLY A 79 43.42 -10.46 11.76
C GLY A 79 44.33 -9.52 10.99
N ASP A 80 45.60 -9.49 11.37
CA ASP A 80 46.60 -8.64 10.74
C ASP A 80 46.79 -8.96 9.26
N PRO A 81 46.83 -7.94 8.38
CA PRO A 81 47.20 -8.13 6.98
C PRO A 81 48.61 -8.73 6.87
N GLU A 82 48.71 -9.84 6.14
CA GLU A 82 49.99 -10.49 5.87
C GLU A 82 50.66 -9.83 4.66
N TRP A 83 51.99 -9.71 4.69
CA TRP A 83 52.74 -9.21 3.54
C TRP A 83 52.70 -10.24 2.41
N ILE A 84 52.33 -9.77 1.23
CA ILE A 84 52.38 -10.50 -0.04
C ILE A 84 53.58 -9.98 -0.83
N GLY A 85 54.45 -10.88 -1.24
CA GLY A 85 55.63 -10.53 -2.02
C GLY A 85 55.38 -10.53 -3.51
N ILE A 86 55.77 -9.45 -4.16
CA ILE A 86 55.79 -9.35 -5.62
C ILE A 86 57.14 -9.92 -6.08
N LYS A 87 57.08 -10.97 -6.89
CA LYS A 87 58.27 -11.64 -7.45
C LYS A 87 58.65 -11.01 -8.78
N GLU A 88 59.94 -11.01 -9.09
CA GLU A 88 60.48 -10.59 -10.40
C GLU A 88 59.85 -11.37 -11.57
N HIS A 89 59.66 -12.67 -11.36
CA HIS A 89 58.93 -13.59 -12.23
C HIS A 89 57.72 -14.16 -11.46
N PRO A 90 56.49 -13.61 -11.65
CA PRO A 90 55.30 -14.00 -10.91
C PRO A 90 54.90 -15.48 -11.08
N ASP A 91 55.22 -16.05 -12.24
CA ASP A 91 54.96 -17.42 -12.68
C ASP A 91 55.89 -18.46 -12.04
N LEU A 92 57.02 -18.05 -11.48
CA LEU A 92 57.99 -18.95 -10.87
C LEU A 92 57.97 -18.89 -9.34
N PRO A 93 58.27 -19.98 -8.61
CA PRO A 93 58.45 -19.95 -7.16
C PRO A 93 59.56 -18.97 -6.72
N HIS A 94 59.53 -18.54 -5.46
CA HIS A 94 60.60 -17.71 -4.91
C HIS A 94 61.93 -18.49 -4.87
N SER A 95 63.02 -17.86 -5.29
CA SER A 95 64.36 -18.46 -5.28
C SER A 95 65.44 -17.37 -5.21
N PRO A 96 66.73 -17.72 -5.03
CA PRO A 96 67.82 -16.75 -5.13
C PRO A 96 67.88 -15.99 -6.47
N THR A 97 67.33 -16.58 -7.53
CA THR A 97 67.25 -16.02 -8.89
C THR A 97 65.88 -15.41 -9.23
N ASN A 98 64.84 -15.67 -8.43
CA ASN A 98 63.52 -15.04 -8.54
C ASN A 98 63.18 -14.26 -7.25
N ARG A 99 63.62 -13.00 -7.23
CA ARG A 99 63.66 -12.17 -6.02
C ARG A 99 62.35 -11.44 -5.77
N PHE A 100 62.15 -10.98 -4.54
CA PHE A 100 61.11 -10.01 -4.23
C PHE A 100 61.49 -8.64 -4.79
N ILE A 101 60.64 -8.07 -5.64
CA ILE A 101 60.79 -6.70 -6.20
C ILE A 101 59.89 -5.69 -5.49
N GLY A 102 58.95 -6.17 -4.67
CA GLY A 102 58.06 -5.34 -3.89
C GLY A 102 57.24 -6.17 -2.91
N ARG A 103 56.48 -5.49 -2.07
CA ARG A 103 55.52 -6.12 -1.17
C ARG A 103 54.33 -5.21 -0.93
N TYR A 104 53.19 -5.80 -0.65
CA TYR A 104 52.01 -5.08 -0.20
C TYR A 104 51.25 -5.93 0.81
N ALA A 105 50.57 -5.27 1.72
CA ALA A 105 49.58 -5.87 2.60
C ALA A 105 48.36 -4.97 2.52
N PHE A 106 47.17 -5.55 2.51
CA PHE A 106 45.95 -4.79 2.34
C PHE A 106 44.83 -5.36 3.19
N VAL A 107 43.93 -4.48 3.61
CA VAL A 107 42.63 -4.82 4.17
C VAL A 107 41.58 -4.09 3.35
N VAL A 108 40.48 -4.77 3.03
CA VAL A 108 39.37 -4.17 2.29
C VAL A 108 38.24 -3.94 3.26
N VAL A 109 37.94 -2.67 3.53
CA VAL A 109 36.78 -2.26 4.32
C VAL A 109 35.80 -1.57 3.37
N PRO A 110 34.62 -2.15 3.13
CA PRO A 110 33.61 -1.48 2.31
C PRO A 110 33.13 -0.21 3.01
N ALA A 111 33.46 0.97 2.48
CA ALA A 111 33.05 2.25 3.05
C ALA A 111 31.52 2.37 3.20
N GLY A 112 30.76 1.80 2.27
CA GLY A 112 29.30 1.74 2.34
C GLY A 112 28.73 0.85 3.45
N LYS A 113 29.56 0.12 4.22
CA LYS A 113 29.13 -0.64 5.40
C LYS A 113 29.55 0.01 6.72
N THR A 114 30.26 1.12 6.71
CA THR A 114 30.76 1.75 7.93
C THR A 114 30.04 3.06 8.22
N LEU A 115 29.80 3.34 9.50
CA LEU A 115 29.53 4.69 9.98
C LEU A 115 30.75 5.58 9.72
N ASP A 116 30.54 6.90 9.66
CA ASP A 116 31.64 7.85 9.49
C ASP A 116 31.88 8.64 10.77
N ILE A 117 33.06 8.46 11.36
CA ILE A 117 33.47 9.16 12.58
C ILE A 117 33.48 10.68 12.40
N ASN A 118 33.62 11.17 11.17
CA ASN A 118 33.63 12.60 10.88
C ASN A 118 32.24 13.24 10.95
N TYR A 119 31.12 12.49 10.84
CA TYR A 119 29.77 13.09 10.81
C TYR A 119 28.84 12.61 11.94
N ILE A 120 29.13 11.47 12.56
CA ILE A 120 28.35 10.92 13.67
C ILE A 120 28.47 11.74 14.97
N HIS A 121 27.46 11.70 15.84
CA HIS A 121 27.47 12.23 17.21
C HIS A 121 27.48 13.76 17.34
N ASN A 122 26.73 14.26 18.32
CA ASN A 122 26.61 15.68 18.65
C ASN A 122 26.81 15.94 20.16
N ASN A 123 26.75 17.22 20.53
CA ASN A 123 26.64 17.67 21.93
C ASN A 123 25.59 18.79 22.02
N ALA A 124 24.46 18.57 21.33
CA ALA A 124 23.50 19.61 20.96
C ALA A 124 22.77 20.25 22.14
N ARG A 125 22.59 19.54 23.27
CA ARG A 125 22.00 20.12 24.50
C ARG A 125 22.87 21.22 25.13
N ASN A 126 24.13 21.36 24.72
CA ASN A 126 25.02 22.36 25.27
C ASN A 126 25.93 23.02 24.22
N PRO A 127 25.35 23.80 23.28
CA PRO A 127 26.06 24.31 22.12
C PRO A 127 26.93 25.55 22.42
N GLY A 128 26.84 26.11 23.62
CA GLY A 128 27.32 27.47 23.95
C GLY A 128 28.60 27.57 24.77
N LEU A 129 29.44 26.54 24.89
CA LEU A 129 30.41 26.50 26.00
C LEU A 129 31.83 27.00 25.73
N THR A 130 32.31 27.76 26.72
CA THR A 130 33.71 27.83 27.20
C THR A 130 34.08 26.56 27.98
N ALA A 131 35.28 26.01 27.76
CA ALA A 131 35.73 24.72 28.28
C ALA A 131 35.85 24.64 29.82
N PRO A 132 35.69 23.44 30.44
CA PRO A 132 35.39 22.13 29.84
C PRO A 132 33.88 21.83 29.72
N ALA A 133 33.46 21.24 28.59
CA ALA A 133 32.06 20.94 28.33
C ALA A 133 31.60 19.60 28.93
N PRO A 134 30.46 19.56 29.64
CA PRO A 134 29.85 18.31 30.04
C PRO A 134 29.30 17.56 28.82
N VAL A 135 29.17 16.25 28.95
CA VAL A 135 28.47 15.42 27.99
C VAL A 135 27.00 15.84 27.95
N ALA A 136 26.54 16.21 26.76
CA ALA A 136 25.22 16.73 26.48
C ALA A 136 24.77 16.26 25.08
N TYR A 137 25.01 14.98 24.77
CA TYR A 137 24.51 14.36 23.55
C TYR A 137 22.97 14.40 23.54
N TYR A 138 22.38 14.52 22.37
CA TYR A 138 20.93 14.45 22.23
C TYR A 138 20.51 13.78 20.94
N ARG A 139 19.38 13.08 21.03
CA ARG A 139 18.74 12.42 19.91
C ARG A 139 17.26 12.75 19.94
N ASN A 140 16.73 13.20 18.82
CA ASN A 140 15.35 13.62 18.69
C ASN A 140 14.77 13.12 17.37
N GLN A 141 14.53 14.03 16.42
CA GLN A 141 13.80 13.75 15.19
C GLN A 141 14.68 13.15 14.09
N GLY A 142 15.99 12.97 14.29
CA GLY A 142 16.88 12.36 13.30
C GLY A 142 17.17 13.27 12.10
N GLY A 143 17.41 14.58 12.34
CA GLY A 143 17.65 15.57 11.28
C GLY A 143 18.96 15.37 10.49
N GLY A 144 19.90 14.58 11.03
CA GLY A 144 21.15 14.22 10.36
C GLY A 144 21.95 13.15 11.11
N SER A 145 23.06 12.72 10.53
CA SER A 145 23.93 11.68 11.10
C SER A 145 24.57 12.06 12.44
N TRP A 146 24.63 13.36 12.76
CA TRP A 146 25.08 13.84 14.06
C TRP A 146 24.19 13.36 15.23
N GLU A 147 22.94 12.92 14.96
CA GLU A 147 22.06 12.28 15.95
C GLU A 147 22.29 10.77 16.12
N ILE A 148 23.35 10.20 15.53
CA ILE A 148 23.74 8.80 15.74
C ILE A 148 24.70 8.72 16.94
N ASN A 149 24.47 7.72 17.81
CA ASN A 149 25.08 7.66 19.14
C ASN A 149 26.43 6.91 19.16
N LEU A 150 27.54 7.64 18.96
CA LEU A 150 28.89 7.06 19.04
C LEU A 150 29.25 6.47 20.42
N ALA A 151 28.64 6.94 21.51
CA ALA A 151 28.87 6.35 22.83
C ALA A 151 28.30 4.93 22.94
N ALA A 152 27.10 4.72 22.37
CA ALA A 152 26.48 3.41 22.29
C ALA A 152 27.27 2.45 21.39
N PHE A 153 27.86 2.96 20.31
CA PHE A 153 28.82 2.22 19.49
C PHE A 153 29.97 1.67 20.34
N TYR A 154 30.65 2.52 21.12
CA TYR A 154 31.77 2.06 21.96
C TYR A 154 31.35 1.05 23.02
N ARG A 155 30.15 1.24 23.62
CA ARG A 155 29.58 0.30 24.59
C ARG A 155 29.45 -1.12 24.01
N GLU A 156 28.86 -1.26 22.82
CA GLU A 156 28.63 -2.58 22.20
C GLU A 156 29.83 -3.10 21.40
N LEU A 157 30.77 -2.22 21.04
CA LEU A 157 32.02 -2.61 20.41
C LEU A 157 32.79 -3.58 21.30
N ASN A 158 32.99 -3.24 22.58
CA ASN A 158 33.59 -4.16 23.55
C ASN A 158 33.02 -3.93 24.97
N THR A 159 32.11 -4.81 25.35
CA THR A 159 31.39 -4.74 26.63
C THR A 159 32.25 -5.02 27.87
N ASN A 160 33.46 -5.57 27.71
CA ASN A 160 34.44 -5.76 28.79
C ASN A 160 35.22 -4.46 29.10
N ILE A 161 35.35 -3.57 28.11
CA ILE A 161 36.11 -2.32 28.24
C ILE A 161 35.18 -1.16 28.56
N TRP A 162 34.10 -1.05 27.81
CA TRP A 162 33.00 -0.14 28.07
C TRP A 162 31.90 -0.94 28.76
N THR A 163 31.96 -1.08 30.08
CA THR A 163 31.02 -1.89 30.88
C THR A 163 29.61 -1.26 30.94
N PRO A 164 28.57 -1.94 31.48
CA PRO A 164 27.23 -1.36 31.59
C PRO A 164 27.20 -0.01 32.32
N LEU A 165 28.03 0.16 33.37
CA LEU A 165 28.13 1.42 34.12
C LEU A 165 28.85 2.54 33.35
N SER A 166 29.46 2.24 32.19
CA SER A 166 30.18 3.20 31.37
C SER A 166 29.29 3.95 30.37
N TYR A 167 27.99 3.64 30.32
CA TYR A 167 27.01 4.26 29.43
C TYR A 167 25.71 4.52 30.20
N SER A 168 25.31 5.79 30.28
CA SER A 168 24.01 6.22 30.80
C SER A 168 23.48 7.34 29.91
N TYR A 169 22.39 7.08 29.19
CA TYR A 169 21.72 8.07 28.37
C TYR A 169 20.42 8.50 29.06
N ASN A 170 20.26 9.79 29.27
CA ASN A 170 19.13 10.37 29.99
C ASN A 170 18.30 11.27 29.06
N GLY A 171 17.70 10.65 28.03
CA GLY A 171 16.93 11.36 26.99
C GLY A 171 15.61 11.97 27.49
N LEU A 172 14.87 11.27 28.36
CA LEU A 172 13.56 11.73 28.87
C LEU A 172 13.67 12.75 30.02
N ASN A 173 14.77 12.73 30.76
CA ASN A 173 15.01 13.65 31.88
C ASN A 173 16.21 14.54 31.56
N LEU A 174 15.94 15.68 30.94
CA LEU A 174 16.95 16.64 30.50
C LEU A 174 17.78 17.26 31.63
N ASN A 175 17.31 17.16 32.89
CA ASN A 175 18.04 17.67 34.05
C ASN A 175 19.13 16.71 34.54
N THR A 176 19.13 15.46 34.06
CA THR A 176 20.18 14.48 34.37
C THR A 176 21.17 14.42 33.20
N PRO A 177 22.47 14.72 33.42
CA PRO A 177 23.47 14.61 32.36
C PRO A 177 23.60 13.18 31.83
N ASP A 178 23.98 13.04 30.57
CA ASP A 178 24.48 11.75 30.08
C ASP A 178 25.79 11.41 30.79
N GLY A 179 26.02 10.12 31.01
CA GLY A 179 27.05 9.65 31.94
C GLY A 179 27.88 8.49 31.43
N GLY A 180 29.10 8.40 31.96
CA GLY A 180 30.01 7.30 31.76
C GLY A 180 31.11 7.56 30.72
N TYR A 181 32.15 6.73 30.77
CA TYR A 181 33.35 6.91 29.95
C TYR A 181 33.08 6.71 28.45
N ALA A 182 32.05 5.94 28.05
CA ALA A 182 31.69 5.80 26.64
C ALA A 182 31.30 7.15 26.01
N PHE A 183 30.49 7.92 26.72
CA PHE A 183 30.11 9.28 26.31
C PHE A 183 31.27 10.27 26.39
N THR A 184 32.11 10.15 27.42
CA THR A 184 33.31 11.00 27.54
C THR A 184 34.26 10.79 26.35
N HIS A 185 34.43 9.54 25.89
CA HIS A 185 35.25 9.23 24.72
C HIS A 185 34.61 9.70 23.40
N ALA A 186 33.28 9.53 23.26
CA ALA A 186 32.58 10.03 22.09
C ALA A 186 32.71 11.57 21.99
N LEU A 187 32.57 12.27 23.12
CA LEU A 187 32.80 13.71 23.22
C LEU A 187 34.26 14.10 22.92
N SER A 188 35.25 13.30 23.31
CA SER A 188 36.66 13.60 23.01
C SER A 188 36.95 13.52 21.51
N ASN A 189 36.35 12.57 20.81
CA ASN A 189 36.52 12.42 19.36
C ASN A 189 35.78 13.52 18.59
N LEU A 190 34.59 13.87 19.07
CA LEU A 190 33.81 15.01 18.59
C LEU A 190 34.55 16.34 18.76
N THR A 191 35.18 16.55 19.92
CA THR A 191 35.94 17.76 20.23
C THR A 191 37.05 18.05 19.21
N TYR A 192 37.79 17.02 18.77
CA TYR A 192 38.88 17.19 17.81
C TYR A 192 38.37 17.72 16.47
N ARG A 193 37.22 17.22 15.98
CA ARG A 193 36.60 17.66 14.73
C ARG A 193 36.29 19.15 14.71
N TYR A 194 35.99 19.72 15.86
CA TYR A 194 35.56 21.12 15.96
C TYR A 194 36.67 22.04 16.52
N TRP A 195 37.88 21.52 16.77
CA TRP A 195 38.92 22.31 17.43
C TRP A 195 39.47 23.44 16.53
N THR A 196 39.56 24.65 17.10
CA THR A 196 40.43 25.76 16.68
C THR A 196 41.09 26.35 17.93
N ASP A 197 42.21 27.08 17.78
CA ASP A 197 43.09 27.53 18.89
C ASP A 197 42.42 28.33 20.03
N ALA A 198 41.14 28.70 19.91
CA ALA A 198 40.43 29.46 20.94
C ALA A 198 39.13 28.82 21.48
N ARG A 199 38.39 27.97 20.73
CA ARG A 199 37.06 27.45 21.14
C ARG A 199 36.70 26.14 20.42
N ARG A 200 36.15 25.17 21.18
CA ARG A 200 35.78 23.84 20.66
C ARG A 200 34.49 23.83 19.85
N TRP A 201 33.43 24.51 20.27
CA TRP A 201 32.12 24.44 19.60
C TRP A 201 31.77 25.70 18.79
N ALA A 202 32.27 26.85 19.24
CA ALA A 202 32.06 28.15 18.56
C ALA A 202 32.81 28.29 17.22
N SER A 203 33.62 27.30 16.86
CA SER A 203 34.30 27.17 15.57
C SER A 203 33.37 26.72 14.45
N LEU A 204 32.30 25.99 14.78
CA LEU A 204 31.26 25.61 13.84
C LEU A 204 30.49 26.85 13.39
N LYS A 205 30.15 26.89 12.11
CA LYS A 205 29.29 27.94 11.57
C LYS A 205 27.88 27.78 12.13
N SER A 206 27.21 28.89 12.41
CA SER A 206 25.76 28.88 12.62
C SER A 206 25.03 28.64 11.30
N VAL A 207 23.75 28.28 11.34
CA VAL A 207 22.90 28.18 10.13
C VAL A 207 22.92 29.48 9.32
N ASN A 208 22.82 30.63 10.00
CA ASN A 208 22.95 31.94 9.37
C ASN A 208 24.27 32.09 8.59
N GLN A 209 25.39 31.66 9.17
CA GLN A 209 26.71 31.76 8.52
C GLN A 209 26.91 30.71 7.43
N ALA A 210 26.39 29.49 7.61
CA ALA A 210 26.54 28.39 6.67
C ALA A 210 25.78 28.63 5.36
N PHE A 211 24.61 29.26 5.44
CA PHE A 211 23.73 29.50 4.29
C PHE A 211 23.55 30.98 3.92
N GLY A 212 24.37 31.88 4.50
CA GLY A 212 24.32 33.31 4.21
C GLY A 212 22.97 33.97 4.53
N GLY A 213 22.34 33.57 5.64
CA GLY A 213 21.06 34.10 6.11
C GLY A 213 19.81 33.55 5.41
N ARG A 214 19.95 32.69 4.40
CA ARG A 214 18.82 32.16 3.60
C ARG A 214 17.90 31.22 4.39
N ALA A 215 18.46 30.52 5.38
CA ALA A 215 17.77 29.50 6.17
C ALA A 215 17.21 30.01 7.51
N ASP A 216 17.51 31.26 7.90
CA ASP A 216 17.23 31.76 9.25
C ASP A 216 15.76 31.68 9.65
N ASN A 217 14.87 32.18 8.80
CA ASN A 217 13.42 32.15 9.05
C ASN A 217 12.81 30.78 8.84
N LEU A 218 13.53 29.86 8.18
CA LEU A 218 13.03 28.53 7.87
C LEU A 218 13.23 27.62 9.09
N PHE A 219 14.48 27.43 9.52
CA PHE A 219 14.84 26.58 10.66
C PHE A 219 14.19 27.11 11.95
N SER A 220 14.11 28.43 12.13
CA SER A 220 13.48 28.98 13.34
C SER A 220 11.95 28.80 13.42
N LYS A 221 11.27 28.31 12.37
CA LYS A 221 9.79 28.33 12.31
C LYS A 221 9.14 27.12 11.63
N ASP A 222 9.89 26.15 11.13
CA ASP A 222 9.32 25.02 10.41
C ASP A 222 8.97 23.80 11.27
N GLN A 223 9.12 23.94 12.60
CA GLN A 223 8.72 22.94 13.61
C GLN A 223 9.56 21.65 13.50
N ILE A 224 10.77 21.77 12.99
CA ILE A 224 11.77 20.71 12.89
C ILE A 224 12.95 21.10 13.75
N ASP A 225 13.40 20.18 14.59
CA ASP A 225 14.52 20.39 15.48
C ASP A 225 15.83 20.03 14.76
N GLU A 226 16.24 20.86 13.79
CA GLU A 226 17.48 20.63 13.03
C GLU A 226 18.74 20.86 13.86
N TYR A 227 18.63 21.61 14.96
CA TYR A 227 19.71 21.80 15.93
C TYR A 227 19.87 20.62 16.90
N SER A 228 18.89 19.74 17.00
CA SER A 228 18.80 18.66 17.98
C SER A 228 18.88 19.19 19.43
N ASP A 229 18.27 20.34 19.71
CA ASP A 229 18.22 20.99 21.03
C ASP A 229 16.79 21.32 21.51
N GLY A 230 15.79 21.02 20.68
CA GLY A 230 14.37 21.23 20.91
C GLY A 230 13.68 20.17 21.78
N PRO A 231 12.35 20.29 21.98
CA PRO A 231 11.59 19.36 22.80
C PRO A 231 11.59 17.95 22.20
N LEU A 232 11.84 16.94 23.05
CA LEU A 232 11.86 15.54 22.63
C LEU A 232 10.53 15.08 22.01
N MET A 233 10.60 14.38 20.89
CA MET A 233 9.46 13.66 20.34
C MET A 233 9.10 12.45 21.23
N ILE A 234 8.07 12.61 22.06
CA ILE A 234 7.61 11.58 23.02
C ILE A 234 6.25 10.94 22.68
N GLY A 235 5.64 11.33 21.55
CA GLY A 235 4.30 10.88 21.16
C GLY A 235 4.15 10.68 19.66
N ILE A 236 2.93 10.38 19.22
CA ILE A 236 2.58 10.20 17.80
C ILE A 236 2.53 11.52 17.01
N LYS A 237 2.57 12.66 17.71
CA LYS A 237 2.49 14.01 17.13
C LYS A 237 3.82 14.75 17.32
N PRO A 238 4.20 15.64 16.38
CA PRO A 238 5.35 16.52 16.57
C PRO A 238 5.11 17.40 17.79
N GLN A 239 6.15 17.67 18.57
CA GLN A 239 6.08 18.72 19.58
C GLN A 239 6.25 20.07 18.88
N PRO A 240 5.38 21.06 19.16
CA PRO A 240 5.54 22.37 18.56
C PRO A 240 6.76 23.09 19.12
N GLU A 241 7.53 23.72 18.26
CA GLU A 241 8.60 24.64 18.63
C GLU A 241 8.01 26.03 18.83
N ASN A 242 7.98 26.49 20.08
CA ASN A 242 7.39 27.77 20.44
C ASN A 242 8.26 28.55 21.43
N GLY A 243 8.22 29.88 21.30
CA GLY A 243 8.85 30.80 22.26
C GLY A 243 10.33 30.53 22.49
N ALA A 244 10.65 29.93 23.65
CA ALA A 244 12.01 29.71 24.12
C ALA A 244 12.73 28.49 23.48
N ASN A 245 12.00 27.61 22.78
CA ASN A 245 12.53 26.37 22.18
C ASN A 245 12.65 26.45 20.66
N ILE A 246 12.82 27.67 20.12
CA ILE A 246 13.02 27.89 18.69
C ILE A 246 14.49 27.66 18.34
N ASP A 247 14.74 27.03 17.20
CA ASP A 247 16.07 26.78 16.66
C ASP A 247 16.94 28.06 16.63
N PRO A 248 18.08 28.06 17.35
CA PRO A 248 18.89 29.25 17.52
C PRO A 248 19.85 29.45 16.34
N VAL A 249 19.36 29.99 15.21
CA VAL A 249 20.08 30.11 13.93
C VAL A 249 21.39 30.92 13.94
N THR A 250 21.67 31.64 15.03
CA THR A 250 22.93 32.38 15.27
C THR A 250 23.93 31.60 16.13
N ARG A 251 23.55 30.45 16.69
CA ARG A 251 24.43 29.56 17.45
C ARG A 251 25.11 28.54 16.54
N PRO A 252 26.28 28.01 16.94
CA PRO A 252 26.98 26.99 16.17
C PRO A 252 26.12 25.75 15.95
N TRP A 253 26.13 25.21 14.74
CA TRP A 253 25.22 24.14 14.30
C TRP A 253 25.97 22.85 13.98
N SER A 254 25.51 21.71 14.53
CA SER A 254 26.13 20.39 14.36
C SER A 254 26.14 19.91 12.91
N GLY A 255 25.26 20.41 12.05
CA GLY A 255 25.23 20.09 10.63
C GLY A 255 26.20 20.91 9.75
N SER A 256 26.93 21.87 10.34
CA SER A 256 27.92 22.66 9.60
C SER A 256 29.20 21.86 9.29
N ASP A 257 30.04 22.40 8.41
CA ASP A 257 31.32 21.78 8.08
C ASP A 257 32.25 21.74 9.29
N ASN A 258 32.88 20.59 9.53
CA ASN A 258 33.89 20.43 10.56
C ASN A 258 35.15 21.23 10.22
N THR A 259 35.87 21.70 11.24
CA THR A 259 37.16 22.38 11.06
C THR A 259 38.33 21.40 10.90
N ASN A 260 38.24 20.23 11.55
CA ASN A 260 39.20 19.13 11.42
C ASN A 260 38.46 17.81 11.14
N GLY A 261 39.21 16.81 10.67
CA GLY A 261 38.68 15.45 10.47
C GLY A 261 39.74 14.39 10.69
N TYR A 262 39.27 13.16 10.87
CA TYR A 262 40.10 11.95 10.83
C TYR A 262 40.28 11.55 9.37
N THR A 263 41.53 11.29 8.96
CA THR A 263 41.84 10.80 7.61
C THR A 263 42.07 9.29 7.56
N SER A 264 42.32 8.70 8.72
CA SER A 264 42.52 7.27 8.90
C SER A 264 42.03 6.83 10.26
N ILE A 265 41.43 5.64 10.33
CA ILE A 265 41.01 5.03 11.60
C ILE A 265 42.18 4.76 12.56
N GLN A 266 43.41 4.72 12.05
CA GLN A 266 44.64 4.59 12.83
C GLN A 266 44.88 5.78 13.78
N GLU A 267 44.29 6.94 13.48
CA GLU A 267 44.41 8.14 14.30
C GLU A 267 43.66 8.03 15.64
N LEU A 268 42.82 7.00 15.81
CA LEU A 268 42.21 6.66 17.11
C LEU A 268 43.25 6.25 18.17
N PHE A 269 44.47 5.87 17.76
CA PHE A 269 45.58 5.62 18.68
C PHE A 269 46.36 6.88 19.08
N ASP A 270 45.99 8.05 18.54
CA ASP A 270 46.57 9.34 18.89
C ASP A 270 45.75 9.98 20.02
N GLY A 271 46.34 10.01 21.23
CA GLY A 271 45.70 10.59 22.41
C GLY A 271 45.51 12.10 22.32
N THR A 272 46.16 12.80 21.38
CA THR A 272 45.97 14.24 21.14
C THR A 272 44.74 14.53 20.28
N LYS A 273 44.36 13.60 19.39
CA LYS A 273 43.15 13.68 18.55
C LYS A 273 41.92 13.03 19.18
N THR A 274 42.10 12.20 20.19
CA THR A 274 41.02 11.54 20.92
C THR A 274 41.08 11.96 22.39
N SER A 275 41.58 11.10 23.26
CA SER A 275 42.05 11.43 24.61
C SER A 275 43.02 10.35 25.08
N PRO A 276 43.96 10.65 26.01
CA PRO A 276 44.83 9.63 26.59
C PRO A 276 44.05 8.47 27.24
N ASP A 277 42.90 8.75 27.88
CA ASP A 277 42.06 7.70 28.48
C ASP A 277 41.43 6.79 27.41
N PHE A 278 40.89 7.35 26.33
CA PHE A 278 40.36 6.56 25.21
C PHE A 278 41.43 5.66 24.61
N THR A 279 42.60 6.23 24.27
CA THR A 279 43.70 5.47 23.66
C THR A 279 44.18 4.35 24.59
N ASN A 280 44.33 4.61 25.89
CA ASN A 280 44.77 3.61 26.86
C ASN A 280 43.76 2.47 26.99
N ARG A 281 42.46 2.77 26.96
CA ARG A 281 41.39 1.75 27.03
C ARG A 281 41.27 0.95 25.75
N LEU A 282 41.42 1.59 24.58
CA LEU A 282 41.48 0.89 23.30
C LEU A 282 42.67 -0.08 23.31
N ARG A 283 43.88 0.37 23.67
CA ARG A 283 45.06 -0.52 23.80
C ARG A 283 44.83 -1.66 24.78
N ARG A 284 44.21 -1.38 25.92
CA ARG A 284 43.85 -2.41 26.92
C ARG A 284 42.92 -3.48 26.34
N ALA A 285 41.96 -3.09 25.49
CA ALA A 285 41.09 -4.05 24.78
C ALA A 285 41.90 -5.07 23.99
N LEU A 286 42.95 -4.60 23.29
CA LEU A 286 43.71 -5.38 22.32
C LEU A 286 44.72 -6.32 22.96
N VAL A 287 45.16 -6.04 24.19
CA VAL A 287 46.08 -6.90 24.94
C VAL A 287 45.37 -7.84 25.94
N ASN A 288 44.09 -7.60 26.21
CA ASN A 288 43.30 -8.44 27.10
C ASN A 288 43.05 -9.84 26.50
N ARG A 289 42.91 -10.84 27.38
CA ARG A 289 42.66 -12.22 26.98
C ARG A 289 41.26 -12.41 26.38
N GLY A 290 41.14 -13.41 25.51
CA GLY A 290 39.87 -13.80 24.89
C GLY A 290 39.67 -13.22 23.50
N SER A 291 39.05 -14.01 22.62
CA SER A 291 38.89 -13.66 21.20
C SER A 291 38.04 -12.40 21.00
N TYR A 292 37.07 -12.15 21.89
CA TYR A 292 36.24 -10.94 21.83
C TYR A 292 37.05 -9.65 22.06
N ASN A 293 38.03 -9.70 22.97
CA ASN A 293 38.87 -8.56 23.31
C ASN A 293 39.93 -8.29 22.22
N GLN A 294 40.66 -9.33 21.82
CA GLN A 294 41.73 -9.25 20.82
C GLN A 294 41.23 -8.69 19.48
N ASN A 295 40.02 -9.09 19.06
CA ASN A 295 39.44 -8.68 17.78
C ASN A 295 38.70 -7.33 17.82
N THR A 296 38.81 -6.55 18.90
CA THR A 296 38.08 -5.28 19.07
C THR A 296 38.37 -4.29 17.93
N PHE A 297 39.63 -4.14 17.54
CA PHE A 297 40.01 -3.17 16.50
C PHE A 297 39.49 -3.56 15.11
N TYR A 298 39.53 -4.84 14.76
CA TYR A 298 39.00 -5.34 13.49
C TYR A 298 37.48 -5.20 13.42
N ARG A 299 36.78 -5.48 14.53
CA ARG A 299 35.33 -5.22 14.64
C ARG A 299 35.00 -3.74 14.57
N LEU A 300 35.88 -2.85 15.08
CA LEU A 300 35.72 -1.40 14.95
C LEU A 300 35.85 -1.01 13.47
N MET A 301 36.92 -1.42 12.79
CA MET A 301 37.14 -1.10 11.37
C MET A 301 36.04 -1.62 10.46
N ALA A 302 35.43 -2.76 10.77
CA ALA A 302 34.31 -3.31 10.00
C ALA A 302 33.02 -2.47 10.11
N GLN A 303 32.97 -1.48 10.99
CA GLN A 303 31.75 -0.74 11.34
C GLN A 303 31.92 0.79 11.40
N LEU A 304 33.15 1.31 11.53
CA LEU A 304 33.45 2.72 11.64
C LEU A 304 34.65 3.08 10.77
N GLY A 305 34.45 4.03 9.86
CA GLY A 305 35.43 4.56 8.94
C GLY A 305 35.56 6.08 9.06
N THR A 306 36.30 6.66 8.11
CA THR A 306 36.63 8.09 8.06
C THR A 306 36.19 8.77 6.75
N ASP A 307 35.61 8.02 5.82
CA ASP A 307 35.19 8.53 4.53
C ASP A 307 33.82 7.93 4.15
N SER A 308 32.91 8.80 3.74
CA SER A 308 31.58 8.46 3.25
C SER A 308 31.14 9.48 2.21
N LEU A 309 30.54 9.01 1.12
CA LEU A 309 29.91 9.90 0.14
C LEU A 309 28.50 10.31 0.64
N PRO A 310 28.04 11.54 0.33
CA PRO A 310 26.67 11.95 0.64
C PRO A 310 25.65 11.05 -0.06
N ALA A 311 24.69 10.52 0.70
CA ALA A 311 23.63 9.65 0.18
C ALA A 311 22.47 10.41 -0.50
N ASN A 312 22.49 11.75 -0.52
CA ASN A 312 21.44 12.59 -1.13
C ASN A 312 21.56 12.73 -2.67
N ARG A 313 22.59 12.15 -3.29
CA ARG A 313 22.79 12.21 -4.75
C ARG A 313 21.69 11.44 -5.48
N HIS A 314 21.15 12.03 -6.55
CA HIS A 314 20.05 11.46 -7.33
C HIS A 314 18.75 11.19 -6.53
N ARG A 315 18.60 11.79 -5.34
CA ARG A 315 17.39 11.68 -4.52
C ARG A 315 16.62 12.99 -4.50
N LEU A 316 15.30 12.91 -4.69
CA LEU A 316 14.44 14.08 -4.65
C LEU A 316 14.31 14.57 -3.20
N ASN A 317 14.56 15.86 -2.95
CA ASN A 317 14.40 16.39 -1.61
C ASN A 317 12.91 16.65 -1.30
N LEU A 318 12.41 16.16 -0.16
CA LEU A 318 11.00 16.26 0.21
C LEU A 318 10.56 17.68 0.56
N ASN A 319 11.48 18.51 1.05
CA ASN A 319 11.18 19.83 1.59
C ASN A 319 11.49 20.96 0.60
N TYR A 320 12.49 20.78 -0.26
CA TYR A 320 13.02 21.84 -1.13
C TYR A 320 13.30 21.37 -2.56
N ASP A 321 13.09 22.25 -3.53
CA ASP A 321 13.33 21.98 -4.95
C ASP A 321 14.83 21.81 -5.23
N ASN A 322 15.21 20.57 -5.53
CA ASN A 322 16.58 20.21 -5.88
C ASN A 322 16.71 19.73 -7.34
N VAL A 323 15.80 20.13 -8.22
CA VAL A 323 15.83 19.77 -9.64
C VAL A 323 16.24 20.98 -10.47
N ASN A 324 17.24 20.82 -11.33
CA ASN A 324 17.70 21.90 -12.20
C ASN A 324 16.78 22.10 -13.43
N ALA A 325 17.07 23.11 -14.25
CA ALA A 325 16.27 23.43 -15.43
C ALA A 325 16.19 22.31 -16.48
N ASN A 326 17.13 21.36 -16.46
CA ASN A 326 17.17 20.21 -17.36
C ASN A 326 16.47 18.97 -16.77
N GLY A 327 15.83 19.08 -15.61
CA GLY A 327 15.18 17.94 -14.93
C GLY A 327 16.15 17.01 -14.20
N ILE A 328 17.40 17.42 -13.99
CA ILE A 328 18.39 16.62 -13.26
C ILE A 328 18.35 16.99 -11.77
N ILE A 329 18.29 15.96 -10.92
CA ILE A 329 18.35 16.10 -9.47
C ILE A 329 19.79 16.44 -9.05
N ASP A 330 19.96 17.59 -8.41
CA ASP A 330 21.24 18.13 -7.94
C ASP A 330 21.14 18.50 -6.45
N PRO A 331 21.85 17.79 -5.55
CA PRO A 331 21.78 18.05 -4.11
C PRO A 331 22.22 19.47 -3.72
N SER A 332 23.08 20.13 -4.51
CA SER A 332 23.57 21.48 -4.22
C SER A 332 22.45 22.53 -4.25
N LEU A 333 21.40 22.29 -5.04
CA LEU A 333 20.26 23.20 -5.16
C LEU A 333 19.41 23.27 -3.89
N THR A 334 19.44 22.23 -3.05
CA THR A 334 18.73 22.18 -1.76
C THR A 334 19.09 23.36 -0.87
N THR A 335 20.35 23.81 -0.92
CA THR A 335 20.86 24.93 -0.10
C THR A 335 20.33 26.31 -0.51
N ASN A 336 19.57 26.38 -1.62
CA ASN A 336 18.81 27.59 -1.97
C ASN A 336 17.48 27.67 -1.22
N PHE A 337 17.02 26.56 -0.61
CA PHE A 337 15.77 26.47 0.14
C PHE A 337 14.52 26.92 -0.64
N THR A 338 14.54 26.71 -1.96
CA THR A 338 13.40 27.00 -2.83
C THR A 338 12.25 26.05 -2.50
N ALA A 339 11.08 26.59 -2.15
CA ALA A 339 9.89 25.77 -1.91
C ALA A 339 9.41 25.12 -3.22
N TRP A 340 8.91 23.89 -3.10
CA TRP A 340 8.26 23.21 -4.21
C TRP A 340 6.96 23.92 -4.61
N THR A 341 6.69 23.98 -5.91
CA THR A 341 5.30 24.11 -6.38
C THR A 341 4.66 22.71 -6.40
N PRO A 342 3.36 22.57 -6.07
CA PRO A 342 2.71 21.26 -6.01
C PRO A 342 2.86 20.45 -7.31
N LEU A 343 2.66 21.09 -8.47
CA LEU A 343 2.81 20.43 -9.77
C LEU A 343 4.24 19.92 -9.99
N ARG A 344 5.25 20.74 -9.70
CA ARG A 344 6.64 20.38 -9.96
C ARG A 344 7.10 19.25 -9.06
N PHE A 345 6.74 19.27 -7.78
CA PHE A 345 7.01 18.14 -6.88
C PHE A 345 6.32 16.88 -7.39
N PHE A 346 5.01 16.96 -7.63
CA PHE A 346 4.19 15.84 -8.07
C PHE A 346 4.77 15.17 -9.33
N THR A 347 5.09 15.95 -10.37
CA THR A 347 5.59 15.37 -11.63
C THR A 347 6.95 14.70 -11.47
N ASN A 348 7.87 15.28 -10.68
CA ASN A 348 9.20 14.70 -10.48
C ASN A 348 9.16 13.46 -9.57
N ALA A 349 8.37 13.50 -8.49
CA ALA A 349 8.19 12.36 -7.59
C ALA A 349 7.49 11.19 -8.29
N ALA A 350 6.40 11.47 -9.02
CA ALA A 350 5.69 10.46 -9.79
C ALA A 350 6.58 9.82 -10.87
N ASP A 351 7.36 10.62 -11.60
CA ASP A 351 8.25 10.11 -12.66
C ASP A 351 9.30 9.14 -12.11
N LEU A 352 9.97 9.51 -11.01
CA LEU A 352 10.95 8.63 -10.35
C LEU A 352 10.32 7.32 -9.88
N MET A 353 9.15 7.39 -9.24
CA MET A 353 8.48 6.20 -8.73
C MET A 353 8.01 5.29 -9.87
N LEU A 354 7.37 5.84 -10.91
CA LEU A 354 6.91 5.06 -12.08
C LEU A 354 8.06 4.37 -12.79
N ARG A 355 9.19 5.06 -13.00
CA ARG A 355 10.39 4.48 -13.60
C ARG A 355 10.97 3.38 -12.72
N SER A 356 11.09 3.61 -11.42
CA SER A 356 11.63 2.62 -10.47
C SER A 356 10.79 1.34 -10.40
N GLN A 357 9.46 1.45 -10.59
CA GLN A 357 8.53 0.33 -10.47
C GLN A 357 8.14 -0.29 -11.81
N SER A 358 8.58 0.25 -12.94
CA SER A 358 8.15 -0.20 -14.26
C SER A 358 8.34 -1.71 -14.46
N ASP A 359 9.54 -2.23 -14.16
CA ASP A 359 9.81 -3.67 -14.31
C ASP A 359 8.98 -4.51 -13.35
N ASN A 360 8.78 -4.06 -12.12
CA ASN A 360 7.96 -4.75 -11.11
C ASN A 360 6.49 -4.85 -11.52
N LEU A 361 5.96 -3.79 -12.15
CA LEU A 361 4.57 -3.72 -12.58
C LEU A 361 4.32 -4.45 -13.91
N LEU A 362 5.28 -4.42 -14.84
CA LEU A 362 5.07 -4.84 -16.23
C LEU A 362 5.61 -6.24 -16.55
N ARG A 363 6.70 -6.67 -15.91
CA ARG A 363 7.28 -8.01 -16.15
C ARG A 363 6.33 -9.16 -15.80
N PRO A 364 5.52 -9.12 -14.71
CA PRO A 364 4.57 -10.19 -14.38
C PRO A 364 3.48 -10.41 -15.44
N ILE A 365 3.17 -9.37 -16.25
CA ILE A 365 2.22 -9.46 -17.36
C ILE A 365 2.92 -9.63 -18.73
N GLY A 366 4.21 -9.99 -18.72
CA GLY A 366 4.98 -10.33 -19.93
C GLY A 366 5.49 -9.15 -20.73
N ILE A 367 5.51 -7.93 -20.17
CA ILE A 367 5.96 -6.71 -20.86
C ILE A 367 7.33 -6.29 -20.34
N THR A 368 8.32 -6.16 -21.24
CA THR A 368 9.71 -5.77 -20.91
C THR A 368 10.22 -4.54 -21.65
N ASN A 369 9.51 -4.07 -22.68
CA ASN A 369 9.99 -3.02 -23.59
C ASN A 369 9.30 -1.67 -23.37
N ILE A 370 8.55 -1.52 -22.28
CA ILE A 370 7.86 -0.29 -21.91
C ILE A 370 8.39 0.17 -20.56
N THR A 371 8.77 1.44 -20.47
CA THR A 371 9.06 2.10 -19.20
C THR A 371 7.97 3.14 -18.93
N LEU A 372 7.28 2.98 -17.81
CA LEU A 372 6.28 3.94 -17.35
C LEU A 372 7.00 5.20 -16.84
N SER A 373 6.41 6.35 -17.15
CA SER A 373 6.89 7.66 -16.71
C SER A 373 5.71 8.61 -16.64
N VAL A 374 5.85 9.77 -15.99
CA VAL A 374 4.73 10.73 -15.87
C VAL A 374 4.25 11.24 -17.23
N THR A 375 5.10 11.14 -18.25
CA THR A 375 4.83 11.54 -19.65
C THR A 375 4.55 10.35 -20.58
N ASN A 376 4.54 9.12 -20.07
CA ASN A 376 4.30 7.92 -20.87
C ASN A 376 3.60 6.84 -20.04
N ILE A 377 2.28 7.00 -19.87
CA ILE A 377 1.41 5.96 -19.31
C ILE A 377 0.39 5.58 -20.39
N PRO A 378 0.57 4.46 -21.12
CA PRO A 378 -0.34 4.09 -22.19
C PRO A 378 -1.76 3.82 -21.67
N LEU A 379 -2.75 4.41 -22.33
CA LEU A 379 -4.19 4.25 -22.05
C LEU A 379 -4.89 3.38 -23.10
N TYR A 380 -4.36 3.39 -24.33
CA TYR A 380 -4.83 2.56 -25.44
C TYR A 380 -3.65 2.08 -26.28
N LEU A 381 -3.50 0.75 -26.40
CA LEU A 381 -2.69 0.06 -27.40
C LEU A 381 -3.60 -0.82 -28.29
N PRO A 382 -3.27 -1.00 -29.59
CA PRO A 382 -4.02 -1.88 -30.49
C PRO A 382 -3.92 -3.38 -30.14
N VAL A 383 -2.91 -3.76 -29.33
CA VAL A 383 -2.63 -5.13 -28.94
C VAL A 383 -2.74 -5.24 -27.42
N TYR A 384 -3.28 -6.35 -26.93
CA TYR A 384 -3.45 -6.60 -25.50
C TYR A 384 -2.08 -6.76 -24.79
N PRO A 385 -1.89 -6.20 -23.58
CA PRO A 385 -2.83 -5.36 -22.82
C PRO A 385 -3.06 -3.99 -23.45
N THR A 386 -4.32 -3.57 -23.53
CA THR A 386 -4.68 -2.32 -24.23
C THR A 386 -4.53 -1.07 -23.34
N ASN A 387 -4.47 -1.19 -22.02
CA ASN A 387 -4.37 -0.07 -21.09
C ASN A 387 -3.36 -0.41 -19.99
N PHE A 388 -2.52 0.55 -19.59
CA PHE A 388 -1.50 0.43 -18.55
C PHE A 388 -1.77 1.32 -17.32
N TYR A 389 -2.92 1.98 -17.28
CA TYR A 389 -3.40 2.68 -16.10
C TYR A 389 -4.18 1.73 -15.19
N PHE A 390 -3.48 1.12 -14.23
CA PHE A 390 -4.05 0.23 -13.22
C PHE A 390 -4.02 0.87 -11.83
N ALA A 391 -4.68 0.23 -10.86
CA ALA A 391 -4.69 0.67 -9.46
C ALA A 391 -3.28 0.88 -8.87
N SER A 392 -2.29 0.04 -9.24
CA SER A 392 -0.89 0.19 -8.78
C SER A 392 -0.21 1.44 -9.35
N VAL A 393 -0.50 1.82 -10.60
CA VAL A 393 -0.02 3.07 -11.20
C VAL A 393 -0.69 4.27 -10.53
N HIS A 394 -2.00 4.20 -10.32
CA HIS A 394 -2.74 5.24 -9.58
C HIS A 394 -2.19 5.42 -8.17
N ARG A 395 -1.85 4.33 -7.46
CA ARG A 395 -1.25 4.35 -6.12
C ARG A 395 0.04 5.19 -6.06
N LEU A 396 0.92 5.05 -7.05
CA LEU A 396 2.19 5.81 -7.10
C LEU A 396 1.96 7.30 -7.37
N LEU A 397 1.03 7.62 -8.27
CA LEU A 397 0.61 9.00 -8.52
C LEU A 397 0.00 9.60 -7.25
N GLN A 398 -0.84 8.82 -6.56
CA GLN A 398 -1.51 9.23 -5.35
C GLN A 398 -0.53 9.49 -4.19
N LEU A 399 0.48 8.63 -4.05
CA LEU A 399 1.58 8.83 -3.10
C LEU A 399 2.29 10.16 -3.37
N ALA A 400 2.64 10.45 -4.63
CA ALA A 400 3.28 11.72 -5.00
C ALA A 400 2.42 12.95 -4.65
N ALA A 401 1.11 12.88 -4.91
CA ALA A 401 0.18 13.97 -4.60
C ALA A 401 0.03 14.19 -3.08
N ASN A 402 -0.06 13.11 -2.29
CA ASN A 402 -0.13 13.20 -0.84
C ASN A 402 1.15 13.77 -0.24
N MET A 403 2.31 13.40 -0.78
CA MET A 403 3.61 13.95 -0.36
C MET A 403 3.72 15.46 -0.64
N ALA A 404 3.20 15.93 -1.78
CA ALA A 404 3.13 17.36 -2.09
C ALA A 404 2.20 18.10 -1.11
N ASP A 405 1.02 17.55 -0.83
CA ASP A 405 0.01 18.18 0.02
C ASP A 405 0.36 18.14 1.52
N ALA A 406 1.26 17.24 1.92
CA ALA A 406 1.80 17.19 3.28
C ALA A 406 2.62 18.46 3.63
N THR A 407 3.24 19.10 2.63
CA THR A 407 4.12 20.27 2.83
C THR A 407 3.56 21.56 2.24
N THR A 408 2.38 21.53 1.62
CA THR A 408 1.79 22.69 0.94
C THR A 408 0.38 23.01 1.41
N ASN A 409 0.14 24.28 1.74
CA ASN A 409 -1.19 24.82 2.10
C ASN A 409 -1.44 26.08 1.28
N ARG A 410 -2.40 26.06 0.34
CA ARG A 410 -2.61 27.16 -0.61
C ARG A 410 -4.02 27.73 -0.58
N PHE A 411 -5.03 26.91 -0.85
CA PHE A 411 -6.41 27.37 -0.98
C PHE A 411 -7.18 27.13 0.32
N LEU A 412 -7.29 28.16 1.16
CA LEU A 412 -8.03 28.08 2.41
C LEU A 412 -9.55 27.99 2.13
N LEU A 413 -10.22 26.97 2.68
CA LEU A 413 -11.65 26.71 2.54
C LEU A 413 -12.47 27.18 3.75
N SER A 414 -11.87 27.14 4.95
CA SER A 414 -12.52 27.61 6.19
C SER A 414 -11.49 28.00 7.25
N THR A 415 -11.86 28.96 8.10
CA THR A 415 -11.07 29.50 9.22
C THR A 415 -11.64 29.07 10.56
N GLY A 416 -10.81 28.92 11.59
CA GLY A 416 -11.25 28.57 12.95
C GLY A 416 -10.13 27.92 13.76
N THR A 417 -10.50 27.12 14.78
CA THR A 417 -9.53 26.40 15.63
C THR A 417 -8.61 25.48 14.83
N ASN A 418 -9.06 25.00 13.67
CA ASN A 418 -8.23 24.34 12.67
C ASN A 418 -8.56 24.89 11.27
N ALA A 419 -7.57 25.39 10.56
CA ALA A 419 -7.71 25.84 9.17
C ALA A 419 -7.85 24.62 8.24
N ILE A 420 -8.82 24.66 7.31
CA ILE A 420 -9.02 23.59 6.31
C ILE A 420 -8.63 24.10 4.94
N TYR A 421 -7.72 23.40 4.26
CA TYR A 421 -7.25 23.75 2.93
C TYR A 421 -7.81 22.78 1.88
N ALA A 422 -8.02 23.28 0.66
CA ALA A 422 -8.34 22.43 -0.48
C ALA A 422 -7.10 21.60 -0.87
N PRO A 423 -7.31 20.36 -1.33
CA PRO A 423 -6.22 19.56 -1.83
C PRO A 423 -5.68 20.10 -3.16
N SER A 424 -4.42 19.78 -3.48
CA SER A 424 -3.90 19.97 -4.83
C SER A 424 -4.53 18.93 -5.77
N VAL A 425 -4.88 19.33 -6.98
CA VAL A 425 -5.62 18.46 -7.91
C VAL A 425 -4.89 18.41 -9.24
N PHE A 426 -4.47 17.23 -9.66
CA PHE A 426 -3.69 17.01 -10.87
C PHE A 426 -4.54 16.29 -11.92
N ARG A 427 -4.72 16.96 -13.07
CA ARG A 427 -5.44 16.41 -14.21
C ARG A 427 -4.46 15.81 -15.22
N PRO A 428 -4.68 14.57 -15.69
CA PRO A 428 -3.86 13.98 -16.74
C PRO A 428 -4.05 14.74 -18.06
N LEU A 429 -2.94 14.94 -18.77
CA LEU A 429 -2.91 15.48 -20.13
C LEU A 429 -2.82 14.32 -21.11
N ILE A 430 -3.65 14.32 -22.15
CA ILE A 430 -3.79 13.17 -23.04
C ILE A 430 -3.04 13.42 -24.35
N GLY A 431 -2.08 12.54 -24.66
CA GLY A 431 -1.34 12.52 -25.91
C GLY A 431 -1.84 11.43 -26.86
N ASN A 432 -1.65 11.66 -28.16
CA ASN A 432 -1.88 10.69 -29.22
C ASN A 432 -0.72 10.78 -30.23
N ASP A 433 -0.05 9.67 -30.50
CA ASP A 433 1.07 9.59 -31.47
C ASP A 433 0.64 9.02 -32.85
N GLY A 434 -0.66 8.82 -33.05
CA GLY A 434 -1.26 8.20 -34.24
C GLY A 434 -1.41 6.69 -34.16
N LYS A 435 -0.81 6.04 -33.14
CA LYS A 435 -0.90 4.59 -32.89
C LYS A 435 -1.40 4.27 -31.48
N HIS A 436 -1.10 5.12 -30.51
CA HIS A 436 -1.36 4.94 -29.10
C HIS A 436 -1.98 6.19 -28.48
N VAL A 437 -2.80 6.00 -27.45
CA VAL A 437 -3.25 7.08 -26.57
C VAL A 437 -2.57 6.89 -25.22
N PHE A 438 -2.01 7.95 -24.64
CA PHE A 438 -1.25 7.87 -23.40
C PHE A 438 -1.39 9.14 -22.56
N ILE A 439 -1.11 9.05 -21.26
CA ILE A 439 -0.92 10.23 -20.41
C ILE A 439 0.46 10.81 -20.72
N ALA A 440 0.47 12.06 -21.19
CA ALA A 440 1.65 12.80 -21.62
C ALA A 440 2.17 13.78 -20.57
N GLY A 441 1.51 13.87 -19.42
CA GLY A 441 1.87 14.74 -18.30
C GLY A 441 0.65 15.07 -17.45
N TYR A 442 0.81 16.03 -16.54
CA TYR A 442 -0.28 16.52 -15.68
C TYR A 442 -0.29 18.04 -15.60
N GLN A 443 -1.46 18.60 -15.28
CA GLN A 443 -1.63 20.01 -14.92
C GLN A 443 -2.29 20.13 -13.55
N GLU A 444 -1.86 21.09 -12.73
CA GLU A 444 -2.56 21.45 -11.49
C GLU A 444 -3.84 22.22 -11.84
N LEU A 445 -4.98 21.73 -11.37
CA LEU A 445 -6.27 22.38 -11.54
C LEU A 445 -6.50 23.38 -10.41
N ILE A 446 -6.73 24.62 -10.82
CA ILE A 446 -7.11 25.73 -9.92
C ILE A 446 -8.56 26.18 -10.20
N GLY A 447 -9.46 25.23 -10.49
CA GLY A 447 -10.87 25.52 -10.76
C GLY A 447 -11.62 24.32 -11.32
N THR A 448 -12.88 24.53 -11.71
CA THR A 448 -13.81 23.45 -12.10
C THR A 448 -14.21 23.47 -13.58
N ASN A 449 -13.61 24.33 -14.41
CA ASN A 449 -13.94 24.44 -15.84
C ASN A 449 -13.79 23.11 -16.59
N PHE A 450 -12.85 22.27 -16.16
CA PHE A 450 -12.62 20.94 -16.75
C PHE A 450 -13.85 20.02 -16.68
N LEU A 451 -14.81 20.25 -15.78
CA LEU A 451 -16.03 19.45 -15.69
C LEU A 451 -16.90 19.59 -16.95
N LYS A 452 -16.77 20.71 -17.68
CA LYS A 452 -17.48 20.99 -18.93
C LYS A 452 -16.77 20.44 -20.16
N ASP A 453 -15.53 19.98 -20.01
CA ASP A 453 -14.75 19.42 -21.10
C ASP A 453 -15.32 18.08 -21.56
N GLN A 454 -15.01 17.71 -22.80
CA GLN A 454 -15.54 16.50 -23.42
C GLN A 454 -15.06 15.24 -22.68
N TRP A 455 -15.99 14.32 -22.42
CA TRP A 455 -15.73 13.01 -21.83
C TRP A 455 -15.62 11.91 -22.91
N LEU A 456 -14.47 11.26 -22.97
CA LEU A 456 -14.12 10.26 -23.99
C LEU A 456 -14.14 8.84 -23.41
N ASP A 457 -14.73 7.91 -24.18
CA ASP A 457 -14.63 6.47 -23.96
C ASP A 457 -13.66 5.88 -24.99
N LEU A 458 -12.44 5.52 -24.54
CA LEU A 458 -11.38 5.05 -25.44
C LEU A 458 -11.69 3.71 -26.10
N ASN A 459 -12.74 2.98 -25.70
CA ASN A 459 -13.19 1.79 -26.41
C ASN A 459 -13.85 2.14 -27.76
N ASN A 460 -14.37 3.36 -27.91
CA ASN A 460 -14.97 3.85 -29.14
C ASN A 460 -13.91 4.46 -30.08
N GLN A 461 -13.81 3.94 -31.32
CA GLN A 461 -12.90 4.46 -32.35
C GLN A 461 -13.10 5.97 -32.58
N ALA A 462 -14.34 6.44 -32.69
CA ALA A 462 -14.62 7.86 -32.93
C ALA A 462 -14.14 8.76 -31.78
N ALA A 463 -14.14 8.25 -30.54
CA ALA A 463 -13.61 8.99 -29.39
C ALA A 463 -12.08 9.03 -29.39
N ARG A 464 -11.41 7.97 -29.87
CA ARG A 464 -9.95 7.98 -30.09
C ARG A 464 -9.57 8.98 -31.18
N ASP A 465 -10.34 9.01 -32.26
CA ASP A 465 -10.13 9.93 -33.39
C ASP A 465 -10.39 11.39 -33.00
N ALA A 466 -11.22 11.67 -31.99
CA ALA A 466 -11.45 13.02 -31.47
C ALA A 466 -10.18 13.66 -30.86
N ILE A 467 -9.13 12.88 -30.58
CA ILE A 467 -7.86 13.36 -30.00
C ILE A 467 -6.94 13.99 -31.08
N ILE A 468 -7.30 13.92 -32.37
CA ILE A 468 -6.49 14.36 -33.53
C ILE A 468 -6.19 15.88 -33.54
N PRO A 469 -5.00 16.30 -34.04
CA PRO A 469 -4.00 15.50 -34.77
C PRO A 469 -2.94 14.77 -33.92
N PRO A 470 -2.38 13.65 -34.44
CA PRO A 470 -1.20 12.99 -33.88
C PRO A 470 -0.06 13.98 -33.57
N GLY A 471 0.65 13.77 -32.46
CA GLY A 471 1.71 14.65 -31.96
C GLY A 471 1.21 15.83 -31.12
N THR A 472 -0.10 15.92 -30.85
CA THR A 472 -0.69 16.99 -30.02
C THR A 472 -1.06 16.47 -28.64
N ILE A 473 -0.72 17.23 -27.60
CA ILE A 473 -1.24 17.02 -26.23
C ILE A 473 -2.55 17.80 -26.09
N LYS A 474 -3.65 17.11 -25.80
CA LYS A 474 -4.97 17.72 -25.53
C LYS A 474 -5.12 17.99 -24.04
N THR A 475 -5.44 19.24 -23.70
CA THR A 475 -5.59 19.71 -22.31
C THR A 475 -7.05 19.89 -21.88
N ASN A 476 -8.00 19.79 -22.82
CA ASN A 476 -9.43 20.07 -22.64
C ASN A 476 -10.33 18.85 -22.93
N VAL A 477 -9.84 17.65 -22.57
CA VAL A 477 -10.60 16.39 -22.66
C VAL A 477 -10.45 15.58 -21.37
N ASN A 478 -11.47 14.82 -21.02
CA ASN A 478 -11.47 13.87 -19.91
C ASN A 478 -11.67 12.46 -20.46
N VAL A 479 -11.11 11.45 -19.79
CA VAL A 479 -11.25 10.04 -20.20
C VAL A 479 -11.94 9.28 -19.08
N TYR A 480 -13.00 8.53 -19.39
CA TYR A 480 -13.66 7.68 -18.39
C TYR A 480 -12.71 6.61 -17.86
N GLY A 481 -12.73 6.40 -16.53
CA GLY A 481 -11.85 5.43 -15.87
C GLY A 481 -10.41 5.91 -15.65
N VAL A 482 -10.05 7.13 -16.09
CA VAL A 482 -8.78 7.79 -15.76
C VAL A 482 -9.10 8.98 -14.85
N PRO A 483 -9.04 8.82 -13.52
CA PRO A 483 -9.44 9.85 -12.58
C PRO A 483 -8.41 11.00 -12.51
N LEU A 484 -8.83 12.10 -11.87
CA LEU A 484 -7.90 13.09 -11.35
C LEU A 484 -7.07 12.45 -10.23
N VAL A 485 -5.87 12.97 -10.01
CA VAL A 485 -5.08 12.64 -8.81
C VAL A 485 -5.22 13.80 -7.84
N ILE A 486 -5.81 13.56 -6.67
CA ILE A 486 -6.11 14.61 -5.69
C ILE A 486 -5.23 14.36 -4.47
N GLY A 487 -4.52 15.37 -3.97
CA GLY A 487 -3.73 15.24 -2.74
C GLY A 487 -4.65 15.07 -1.52
N ALA A 488 -4.12 14.53 -0.43
CA ALA A 488 -4.94 14.30 0.75
C ALA A 488 -5.00 15.53 1.68
N LYS A 489 -6.21 15.84 2.18
CA LYS A 489 -6.45 16.85 3.22
C LYS A 489 -7.45 16.34 4.25
N LYS A 490 -7.21 16.68 5.52
CA LYS A 490 -8.05 16.26 6.64
C LYS A 490 -9.28 17.17 6.80
N GLY A 491 -10.36 16.62 7.35
CA GLY A 491 -11.58 17.34 7.72
C GLY A 491 -12.61 17.50 6.59
N LEU A 492 -12.42 16.80 5.47
CA LEU A 492 -13.27 16.87 4.29
C LEU A 492 -14.02 15.53 4.07
N PRO A 493 -15.36 15.56 3.90
CA PRO A 493 -16.14 14.39 3.46
C PRO A 493 -15.72 13.89 2.08
N ASN A 494 -16.10 12.64 1.74
CA ASN A 494 -15.75 12.01 0.47
C ASN A 494 -16.83 11.03 0.00
N PHE A 495 -16.70 10.55 -1.24
CA PHE A 495 -17.44 9.42 -1.79
C PHE A 495 -17.30 8.17 -0.91
N ASN A 496 -18.36 7.36 -0.81
CA ASN A 496 -18.36 6.17 0.04
C ASN A 496 -18.83 4.88 -0.67
N GLU A 497 -19.90 4.93 -1.45
CA GLU A 497 -20.42 3.72 -2.09
C GLU A 497 -21.17 4.06 -3.38
N PHE A 498 -21.02 3.19 -4.37
CA PHE A 498 -21.90 3.13 -5.54
C PHE A 498 -22.60 1.77 -5.60
N LEU A 499 -23.92 1.78 -5.77
CA LEU A 499 -24.78 0.60 -5.83
C LEU A 499 -25.48 0.52 -7.20
N LEU A 500 -25.43 -0.67 -7.80
CA LEU A 500 -26.25 -1.11 -8.92
C LEU A 500 -27.08 -2.31 -8.48
N GLU A 501 -28.39 -2.14 -8.37
CA GLU A 501 -29.31 -3.21 -8.03
C GLU A 501 -30.25 -3.50 -9.21
N SER A 502 -30.22 -4.73 -9.73
CA SER A 502 -31.06 -5.18 -10.84
C SER A 502 -32.09 -6.19 -10.36
N THR A 503 -33.37 -5.92 -10.62
CA THR A 503 -34.47 -6.85 -10.32
C THR A 503 -35.16 -7.29 -11.60
N VAL A 504 -35.21 -8.60 -11.82
CA VAL A 504 -35.86 -9.26 -12.95
C VAL A 504 -36.98 -10.14 -12.42
N GLN A 505 -38.19 -10.01 -12.97
CA GLN A 505 -39.29 -10.93 -12.66
C GLN A 505 -39.73 -11.61 -13.95
N VAL A 506 -39.83 -12.95 -13.90
CA VAL A 506 -40.27 -13.75 -15.04
C VAL A 506 -41.44 -14.63 -14.64
N THR A 507 -42.49 -14.63 -15.46
CA THR A 507 -43.65 -15.52 -15.34
C THR A 507 -43.79 -16.34 -16.62
N ARG A 508 -43.92 -17.67 -16.49
CA ARG A 508 -44.32 -18.52 -17.62
C ARG A 508 -45.80 -18.86 -17.49
N ARG A 509 -46.59 -18.47 -18.49
CA ARG A 509 -47.99 -18.87 -18.60
C ARG A 509 -48.14 -19.94 -19.66
N MET A 510 -49.12 -20.81 -19.46
CA MET A 510 -49.50 -21.79 -20.46
C MET A 510 -51.01 -21.83 -20.59
N GLN A 511 -51.48 -22.22 -21.77
CA GLN A 511 -52.89 -22.51 -21.99
C GLN A 511 -53.06 -23.83 -22.71
N ALA A 512 -54.10 -24.56 -22.33
CA ALA A 512 -54.59 -25.74 -23.01
C ALA A 512 -55.62 -25.32 -24.06
N PHE A 513 -55.48 -25.81 -25.29
CA PHE A 513 -56.31 -25.47 -26.43
C PHE A 513 -56.94 -26.73 -27.04
N LYS A 514 -58.24 -26.68 -27.28
CA LYS A 514 -59.00 -27.71 -28.02
C LYS A 514 -59.37 -27.22 -29.42
N GLN A 515 -59.19 -28.08 -30.41
CA GLN A 515 -59.56 -27.78 -31.80
C GLN A 515 -61.07 -27.61 -31.96
N THR A 516 -61.88 -28.35 -31.22
CA THR A 516 -63.34 -28.27 -31.21
C THR A 516 -63.86 -28.08 -29.78
N ARG A 517 -65.15 -27.75 -29.61
CA ARG A 517 -65.78 -27.68 -28.27
C ARG A 517 -66.09 -29.07 -27.69
N ASP A 518 -65.74 -30.13 -28.41
CA ASP A 518 -66.04 -31.50 -28.01
C ASP A 518 -65.23 -31.91 -26.80
N PHE A 519 -65.87 -32.67 -25.90
CA PHE A 519 -65.24 -33.17 -24.68
C PHE A 519 -63.95 -33.96 -24.99
N ASN A 520 -63.98 -34.79 -26.05
CA ASN A 520 -62.89 -35.66 -26.50
C ASN A 520 -61.89 -34.99 -27.46
N SER A 521 -62.01 -33.68 -27.75
CA SER A 521 -61.11 -32.98 -28.67
C SER A 521 -59.65 -33.06 -28.16
N PRO A 522 -58.67 -33.40 -29.02
CA PRO A 522 -57.26 -33.40 -28.64
C PRO A 522 -56.85 -32.05 -28.07
N VAL A 523 -56.16 -32.08 -26.92
CA VAL A 523 -55.63 -30.88 -26.27
C VAL A 523 -54.20 -30.66 -26.72
N THR A 524 -53.90 -29.46 -27.21
CA THR A 524 -52.54 -28.97 -27.40
C THR A 524 -52.23 -27.90 -26.37
N PHE A 525 -50.95 -27.64 -26.13
CA PHE A 525 -50.51 -26.61 -25.20
C PHE A 525 -49.79 -25.50 -25.92
N GLN A 526 -49.98 -24.29 -25.42
CA GLN A 526 -49.30 -23.09 -25.89
C GLN A 526 -48.65 -22.40 -24.69
N GLN A 527 -47.55 -21.70 -24.91
CA GLN A 527 -46.78 -21.03 -23.84
C GLN A 527 -46.64 -19.54 -24.11
N ALA A 528 -46.54 -18.76 -23.04
CA ALA A 528 -46.20 -17.34 -23.08
C ALA A 528 -45.22 -17.04 -21.96
N TYR A 529 -44.28 -16.14 -22.22
CA TYR A 529 -43.37 -15.63 -21.20
C TYR A 529 -43.63 -14.14 -21.01
N GLU A 530 -43.67 -13.74 -19.74
CA GLU A 530 -43.77 -12.37 -19.28
C GLU A 530 -42.50 -12.02 -18.51
N ILE A 531 -41.90 -10.88 -18.80
CA ILE A 531 -40.68 -10.38 -18.17
C ILE A 531 -40.82 -8.90 -17.81
N GLY A 532 -40.34 -8.54 -16.62
CA GLY A 532 -40.12 -7.16 -16.19
C GLY A 532 -38.70 -7.00 -15.63
N ILE A 533 -38.04 -5.88 -15.95
CA ILE A 533 -36.68 -5.56 -15.52
C ILE A 533 -36.62 -4.12 -15.02
N SER A 534 -36.14 -3.94 -13.79
CA SER A 534 -35.86 -2.64 -13.19
C SER A 534 -34.43 -2.59 -12.63
N ASN A 535 -33.82 -1.41 -12.66
CA ASN A 535 -32.46 -1.17 -12.20
C ASN A 535 -32.46 0.04 -11.27
N TYR A 536 -31.98 -0.13 -10.04
CA TYR A 536 -31.82 0.92 -9.06
C TYR A 536 -30.35 1.31 -8.98
N PHE A 537 -30.09 2.61 -9.14
CA PHE A 537 -28.76 3.20 -9.07
C PHE A 537 -28.73 4.13 -7.85
N ALA A 538 -27.72 3.93 -6.99
CA ALA A 538 -27.48 4.84 -5.89
C ALA A 538 -25.99 5.17 -5.75
N LEU A 539 -25.69 6.41 -5.38
CA LEU A 539 -24.35 6.85 -4.99
C LEU A 539 -24.48 7.58 -3.67
N GLU A 540 -23.56 7.29 -2.76
CA GLU A 540 -23.47 7.99 -1.48
C GLU A 540 -22.08 8.51 -1.16
N ALA A 541 -22.07 9.55 -0.34
CA ALA A 541 -20.91 10.18 0.24
C ALA A 541 -21.05 10.17 1.77
N TRP A 542 -19.92 10.20 2.47
CA TRP A 542 -19.86 10.05 3.92
C TRP A 542 -18.99 11.15 4.54
N ASN A 543 -19.52 11.81 5.58
CA ASN A 543 -18.68 12.57 6.51
C ASN A 543 -18.17 11.61 7.58
N SER A 544 -16.96 11.06 7.39
CA SER A 544 -16.38 10.06 8.30
C SER A 544 -15.85 10.62 9.62
N TYR A 545 -15.76 11.93 9.75
CA TYR A 545 -15.28 12.60 10.96
C TYR A 545 -16.34 12.63 12.06
N THR A 546 -15.90 12.81 13.30
CA THR A 546 -16.81 12.97 14.45
C THR A 546 -17.54 14.32 14.45
N GLN A 547 -16.96 15.33 13.81
CA GLN A 547 -17.48 16.70 13.79
C GLN A 547 -18.27 16.99 12.50
N ALA A 548 -19.19 17.95 12.58
CA ALA A 548 -19.86 18.46 11.40
C ALA A 548 -18.86 19.17 10.47
N CYS A 549 -19.02 19.02 9.15
CA CYS A 549 -18.11 19.66 8.20
C CYS A 549 -18.27 21.20 8.27
N PRO A 550 -17.22 21.97 8.57
CA PRO A 550 -17.31 23.42 8.75
C PRO A 550 -17.30 24.20 7.43
N VAL A 551 -17.20 23.51 6.30
CA VAL A 551 -17.14 24.09 4.95
C VAL A 551 -18.48 23.86 4.26
N ALA A 552 -18.98 24.86 3.53
CA ALA A 552 -20.12 24.67 2.64
C ALA A 552 -19.67 23.90 1.38
N LEU A 553 -20.39 22.84 1.03
CA LEU A 553 -20.02 21.94 -0.06
C LEU A 553 -21.11 21.88 -1.12
N SER A 554 -20.72 21.60 -2.36
CA SER A 554 -21.64 21.26 -3.44
C SER A 554 -21.31 19.86 -3.96
N MET A 555 -22.25 18.92 -3.77
CA MET A 555 -22.18 17.59 -4.34
C MET A 555 -22.74 17.61 -5.75
N MET A 556 -21.99 17.13 -6.73
CA MET A 556 -22.39 17.11 -8.12
C MET A 556 -22.28 15.70 -8.70
N ILE A 557 -23.39 15.18 -9.21
CA ILE A 557 -23.38 14.07 -10.17
C ILE A 557 -23.18 14.69 -11.55
N VAL A 558 -21.94 14.64 -12.02
CA VAL A 558 -21.57 15.17 -13.34
C VAL A 558 -22.28 14.34 -14.40
N THR A 559 -22.12 13.02 -14.33
CA THR A 559 -22.82 12.07 -15.20
C THR A 559 -22.89 10.69 -14.57
N ASN A 560 -24.01 9.99 -14.79
CA ASN A 560 -24.14 8.55 -14.63
C ASN A 560 -24.64 7.97 -15.96
N ARG A 561 -23.75 7.30 -16.68
CA ARG A 561 -23.96 6.75 -18.01
C ARG A 561 -23.94 5.23 -17.96
N ALA A 562 -25.13 4.65 -17.86
CA ALA A 562 -25.34 3.21 -17.99
C ALA A 562 -25.72 2.85 -19.43
N SER A 563 -25.34 1.65 -19.88
CA SER A 563 -25.86 1.00 -21.08
C SER A 563 -26.43 -0.35 -20.68
N LEU A 564 -27.71 -0.56 -20.95
CA LEU A 564 -28.44 -1.78 -20.61
C LEU A 564 -28.82 -2.51 -21.90
N VAL A 565 -28.53 -3.81 -21.95
CA VAL A 565 -28.83 -4.66 -23.10
C VAL A 565 -29.50 -5.94 -22.60
N LEU A 566 -30.66 -6.27 -23.16
CA LEU A 566 -31.28 -7.57 -23.04
C LEU A 566 -31.10 -8.32 -24.37
N THR A 567 -30.42 -9.46 -24.34
CA THR A 567 -30.23 -10.32 -25.51
C THR A 567 -30.83 -11.70 -25.29
N ASN A 568 -31.16 -12.39 -26.37
CA ASN A 568 -31.67 -13.76 -26.39
C ASN A 568 -30.68 -14.73 -27.09
N GLU A 569 -29.40 -14.35 -27.20
CA GLU A 569 -28.39 -15.07 -27.99
C GLU A 569 -27.19 -15.54 -27.16
N ASN A 570 -26.49 -16.57 -27.66
CA ASN A 570 -25.30 -17.11 -27.02
C ASN A 570 -24.07 -16.19 -27.11
N ASN A 571 -23.90 -15.47 -28.25
CA ASN A 571 -22.76 -14.58 -28.53
C ASN A 571 -23.23 -13.20 -29.06
N PRO A 572 -23.29 -12.15 -28.23
CA PRO A 572 -23.53 -10.78 -28.71
C PRO A 572 -22.29 -10.21 -29.45
N PRO A 573 -22.46 -9.30 -30.44
CA PRO A 573 -23.70 -8.70 -30.92
C PRO A 573 -23.99 -9.04 -32.40
N TYR A 574 -25.17 -9.59 -32.73
CA TYR A 574 -25.63 -9.61 -34.11
C TYR A 574 -27.07 -9.11 -34.22
N ASN A 575 -27.23 -7.96 -34.89
CA ASN A 575 -28.44 -7.35 -35.46
C ASN A 575 -29.81 -8.01 -35.17
N GLY A 576 -30.33 -7.88 -33.93
CA GLY A 576 -31.72 -8.21 -33.54
C GLY A 576 -32.44 -7.06 -32.81
N PRO A 577 -33.78 -6.97 -32.85
CA PRO A 577 -34.57 -5.77 -32.54
C PRO A 577 -34.89 -5.54 -31.05
N LEU A 578 -33.98 -5.83 -30.12
CA LEU A 578 -34.17 -5.53 -28.69
C LEU A 578 -33.12 -4.53 -28.18
N ARG A 579 -33.27 -3.26 -28.59
CA ARG A 579 -32.45 -2.13 -28.12
C ARG A 579 -33.30 -1.02 -27.49
N PRO A 580 -33.52 -1.01 -26.16
CA PRO A 580 -33.63 0.24 -25.42
C PRO A 580 -32.21 0.63 -24.97
N ALA A 581 -31.43 1.27 -25.84
CA ALA A 581 -30.12 1.80 -25.46
C ALA A 581 -30.32 3.11 -24.68
N PHE A 582 -30.70 3.00 -23.40
CA PHE A 582 -30.60 4.14 -22.48
C PHE A 582 -29.12 4.44 -22.29
N THR A 583 -28.72 5.70 -22.41
CA THR A 583 -27.30 6.10 -22.31
C THR A 583 -27.03 7.14 -21.23
N ASN A 584 -28.03 7.86 -20.71
CA ASN A 584 -27.83 8.83 -19.63
C ASN A 584 -28.91 8.64 -18.55
N ILE A 585 -28.51 8.13 -17.38
CA ILE A 585 -29.41 7.94 -16.24
C ILE A 585 -29.63 9.29 -15.56
N VAL A 586 -28.54 9.99 -15.23
CA VAL A 586 -28.55 11.33 -14.62
C VAL A 586 -27.36 12.13 -15.14
N THR A 587 -27.54 13.43 -15.38
CA THR A 587 -26.45 14.36 -15.69
C THR A 587 -26.69 15.70 -15.01
N ASN A 588 -25.62 16.37 -14.57
CA ASN A 588 -25.63 17.72 -13.99
C ASN A 588 -26.60 17.93 -12.80
N VAL A 589 -26.73 16.94 -11.90
CA VAL A 589 -27.48 17.12 -10.64
C VAL A 589 -26.54 17.66 -9.58
N THR A 590 -26.91 18.78 -8.96
CA THR A 590 -26.12 19.41 -7.90
C THR A 590 -26.97 19.64 -6.66
N ALA A 591 -26.41 19.32 -5.50
CA ALA A 591 -26.99 19.61 -4.20
C ALA A 591 -26.00 20.43 -3.37
N THR A 592 -26.44 21.58 -2.86
CA THR A 592 -25.64 22.43 -1.98
C THR A 592 -25.90 22.04 -0.53
N ILE A 593 -24.82 21.87 0.23
CA ILE A 593 -24.82 21.55 1.65
C ILE A 593 -24.24 22.76 2.39
N PRO A 594 -25.04 23.47 3.20
CA PRO A 594 -24.53 24.57 3.99
C PRO A 594 -23.47 24.12 5.01
N ALA A 595 -22.53 25.01 5.34
CA ALA A 595 -21.54 24.76 6.38
C ALA A 595 -22.20 24.30 7.69
N PHE A 596 -21.55 23.38 8.41
CA PHE A 596 -21.99 22.79 9.69
C PHE A 596 -23.30 21.98 9.64
N THR A 597 -23.89 21.72 8.46
CA THR A 597 -25.13 20.93 8.35
C THR A 597 -24.90 19.47 8.00
N TRP A 598 -23.73 19.13 7.46
CA TRP A 598 -23.31 17.73 7.29
C TRP A 598 -22.72 17.23 8.59
N ASN A 599 -23.56 16.61 9.42
CA ASN A 599 -23.17 16.10 10.74
C ASN A 599 -22.03 15.07 10.65
N GLY A 600 -21.31 14.88 11.76
CA GLY A 600 -20.32 13.82 11.86
C GLY A 600 -20.96 12.44 11.73
N ARG A 601 -20.26 11.53 11.03
CA ARG A 601 -20.71 10.15 10.75
C ARG A 601 -22.04 10.04 9.97
N ASP A 602 -22.39 11.09 9.22
CA ASP A 602 -23.65 11.16 8.44
C ASP A 602 -23.42 10.86 6.95
N PHE A 603 -24.40 10.20 6.33
CA PHE A 603 -24.36 9.79 4.92
C PHE A 603 -25.27 10.68 4.06
N ARG A 604 -24.83 11.00 2.85
CA ARG A 604 -25.60 11.77 1.87
C ARG A 604 -25.69 11.01 0.56
N VAL A 605 -26.87 10.93 -0.03
CA VAL A 605 -27.17 10.13 -1.22
C VAL A 605 -27.53 11.07 -2.39
N PRO A 606 -26.54 11.64 -3.11
CA PRO A 606 -26.79 12.58 -4.20
C PRO A 606 -27.38 11.93 -5.46
N LEU A 607 -27.29 10.61 -5.61
CA LEU A 607 -27.93 9.84 -6.67
C LEU A 607 -28.79 8.75 -6.05
N GLU A 608 -30.08 8.75 -6.35
CA GLU A 608 -31.01 7.69 -5.98
C GLU A 608 -32.09 7.60 -7.05
N ARG A 609 -32.04 6.57 -7.90
CA ARG A 609 -32.92 6.49 -9.08
C ARG A 609 -33.25 5.06 -9.46
N VAL A 610 -34.54 4.77 -9.65
CA VAL A 610 -35.03 3.52 -10.23
C VAL A 610 -35.32 3.75 -11.71
N GLU A 611 -34.81 2.87 -12.57
CA GLU A 611 -35.11 2.83 -13.99
C GLU A 611 -35.78 1.53 -14.39
N VAL A 612 -37.00 1.65 -14.91
CA VAL A 612 -37.74 0.54 -15.48
C VAL A 612 -37.23 0.32 -16.91
N PHE A 613 -36.30 -0.63 -17.06
CA PHE A 613 -35.67 -0.94 -18.34
C PHE A 613 -36.61 -1.72 -19.26
N VAL A 614 -37.30 -2.71 -18.70
CA VAL A 614 -38.35 -3.47 -19.40
C VAL A 614 -39.59 -3.42 -18.51
N PRO A 615 -40.65 -2.67 -18.89
CA PRO A 615 -41.93 -2.77 -18.21
C PRO A 615 -42.49 -4.19 -18.40
N ASP A 616 -43.51 -4.57 -17.63
CA ASP A 616 -44.18 -5.88 -17.79
C ASP A 616 -44.55 -6.13 -19.27
N SER A 617 -43.79 -7.03 -19.90
CA SER A 617 -43.79 -7.27 -21.35
C SER A 617 -43.85 -8.76 -21.64
N GLU A 618 -44.54 -9.11 -22.72
CA GLU A 618 -44.54 -10.46 -23.26
C GLU A 618 -43.45 -10.65 -24.31
N PHE A 619 -42.97 -11.88 -24.45
CA PHE A 619 -41.91 -12.25 -25.37
C PHE A 619 -42.40 -13.12 -26.53
N HIS A 620 -41.94 -12.78 -27.74
CA HIS A 620 -42.22 -13.51 -28.98
C HIS A 620 -40.95 -14.19 -29.51
N PHE A 621 -41.07 -15.43 -29.98
CA PHE A 621 -39.93 -16.26 -30.40
C PHE A 621 -39.55 -16.13 -31.89
N GLN A 622 -40.53 -15.91 -32.78
CA GLN A 622 -40.29 -15.73 -34.22
C GLN A 622 -40.00 -14.25 -34.51
N ALA A 623 -38.80 -13.96 -35.04
CA ALA A 623 -38.16 -12.64 -35.03
C ALA A 623 -38.13 -12.02 -33.61
N PRO A 624 -37.29 -12.52 -32.68
CA PRO A 624 -37.41 -12.24 -31.24
C PRO A 624 -37.62 -10.77 -30.85
N TYR A 625 -38.74 -10.47 -30.18
CA TYR A 625 -39.06 -9.12 -29.69
C TYR A 625 -39.92 -9.15 -28.42
N LEU A 626 -40.02 -7.98 -27.77
CA LEU A 626 -40.83 -7.75 -26.58
C LEU A 626 -41.97 -6.81 -26.93
N ARG A 627 -43.16 -7.09 -26.38
CA ARG A 627 -44.34 -6.22 -26.48
C ARG A 627 -44.84 -5.93 -25.08
N GLN A 628 -45.02 -4.66 -24.74
CA GLN A 628 -45.60 -4.28 -23.46
C GLN A 628 -47.02 -4.84 -23.35
N ILE A 629 -47.36 -5.41 -22.19
CA ILE A 629 -48.68 -6.00 -21.95
C ILE A 629 -49.70 -4.87 -21.75
N GLN A 630 -50.72 -4.81 -22.61
CA GLN A 630 -51.82 -3.84 -22.51
C GLN A 630 -53.19 -4.54 -22.46
N ASN A 631 -53.45 -5.47 -23.38
CA ASN A 631 -54.72 -6.20 -23.52
C ASN A 631 -54.49 -7.73 -23.58
N GLY A 632 -54.11 -8.34 -22.45
CA GLY A 632 -53.88 -9.78 -22.36
C GLY A 632 -52.58 -10.26 -23.01
N LEU A 633 -52.32 -11.57 -22.90
CA LEU A 633 -51.09 -12.23 -23.36
C LEU A 633 -51.30 -12.99 -24.67
N SER A 634 -50.31 -12.92 -25.58
CA SER A 634 -50.20 -13.75 -26.77
C SER A 634 -49.45 -15.03 -26.44
N PHE A 635 -49.99 -16.18 -26.86
CA PHE A 635 -49.38 -17.49 -26.64
C PHE A 635 -48.74 -18.03 -27.92
N ASP A 636 -47.53 -18.57 -27.80
CA ASP A 636 -46.84 -19.30 -28.86
C ASP A 636 -47.43 -20.71 -28.99
N GLY A 637 -47.95 -21.00 -30.18
CA GLY A 637 -48.54 -22.29 -30.55
C GLY A 637 -47.54 -23.33 -31.06
N SER A 638 -46.24 -23.04 -31.06
CA SER A 638 -45.20 -23.97 -31.51
C SER A 638 -45.19 -25.26 -30.67
N THR A 639 -45.22 -26.41 -31.35
CA THR A 639 -45.09 -27.74 -30.72
C THR A 639 -43.68 -28.04 -30.22
N SER A 640 -42.73 -27.14 -30.47
CA SER A 640 -41.34 -27.27 -30.04
C SER A 640 -41.05 -26.64 -28.68
N PHE A 641 -41.99 -25.89 -28.07
CA PHE A 641 -41.80 -25.20 -26.78
C PHE A 641 -40.44 -24.48 -26.67
N PRO A 642 -40.15 -23.46 -27.49
CA PRO A 642 -38.86 -22.76 -27.43
C PRO A 642 -38.59 -22.16 -26.04
N VAL A 643 -37.32 -22.10 -25.64
CA VAL A 643 -36.89 -21.57 -24.33
C VAL A 643 -36.13 -20.28 -24.57
N PRO A 644 -36.45 -19.17 -23.86
CA PRO A 644 -35.68 -17.95 -23.98
C PRO A 644 -34.29 -18.13 -23.33
N ASN A 645 -33.27 -17.59 -23.98
CA ASN A 645 -31.89 -17.55 -23.53
C ASN A 645 -31.51 -16.12 -23.15
N TRP A 646 -32.27 -15.54 -22.21
CA TRP A 646 -32.12 -14.15 -21.85
C TRP A 646 -30.86 -13.87 -21.03
N LYS A 647 -30.15 -12.83 -21.43
CA LYS A 647 -29.01 -12.27 -20.69
C LYS A 647 -29.17 -10.77 -20.59
N LEU A 648 -29.07 -10.27 -19.36
CA LEU A 648 -29.00 -8.84 -19.07
C LEU A 648 -27.52 -8.45 -18.95
N ILE A 649 -27.09 -7.46 -19.74
CA ILE A 649 -25.74 -6.92 -19.71
C ILE A 649 -25.84 -5.44 -19.39
N ILE A 650 -25.13 -5.02 -18.35
CA ILE A 650 -25.07 -3.63 -17.90
C ILE A 650 -23.61 -3.19 -17.90
N THR A 651 -23.35 -2.04 -18.50
CA THR A 651 -22.10 -1.30 -18.25
C THR A 651 -22.48 0.04 -17.65
N ASN A 652 -21.70 0.53 -16.70
CA ASN A 652 -21.95 1.80 -16.06
C ASN A 652 -20.69 2.63 -15.88
N ARG A 653 -20.85 3.94 -16.02
CA ARG A 653 -19.81 4.94 -15.81
C ARG A 653 -20.37 6.07 -14.96
N VAL A 654 -19.76 6.34 -13.82
CA VAL A 654 -20.20 7.40 -12.92
C VAL A 654 -19.09 8.40 -12.69
N VAL A 655 -19.45 9.67 -12.77
CA VAL A 655 -18.58 10.80 -12.45
C VAL A 655 -19.25 11.66 -11.39
N TYR A 656 -18.58 11.75 -10.24
CA TYR A 656 -18.99 12.52 -9.07
C TYR A 656 -17.91 13.55 -8.72
N ALA A 657 -18.34 14.74 -8.34
CA ALA A 657 -17.46 15.80 -7.85
C ALA A 657 -18.03 16.39 -6.56
N LEU A 658 -17.16 16.55 -5.56
CA LEU A 658 -17.42 17.33 -4.36
C LEU A 658 -16.64 18.64 -4.46
N LEU A 659 -17.34 19.77 -4.35
CA LEU A 659 -16.77 21.08 -4.55
C LEU A 659 -16.91 21.93 -3.28
N ALA A 660 -15.92 22.78 -3.02
CA ALA A 660 -15.97 23.82 -2.00
C ALA A 660 -15.51 25.15 -2.59
N ASN A 661 -16.03 26.27 -2.09
CA ASN A 661 -15.47 27.57 -2.44
C ASN A 661 -14.32 27.89 -1.48
N ASP A 662 -13.21 28.41 -2.02
CA ASP A 662 -12.18 29.02 -1.19
C ASP A 662 -12.64 30.36 -0.61
N LEU A 663 -11.83 30.98 0.24
CA LEU A 663 -12.14 32.29 0.84
C LEU A 663 -12.32 33.42 -0.18
N ASN A 664 -11.85 33.24 -1.42
CA ASN A 664 -12.05 34.18 -2.53
C ASN A 664 -13.26 33.81 -3.40
N ASN A 665 -14.11 32.89 -2.91
CA ASN A 665 -15.30 32.39 -3.59
C ASN A 665 -15.02 31.68 -4.93
N THR A 666 -13.81 31.14 -5.11
CA THR A 666 -13.45 30.33 -6.28
C THR A 666 -13.75 28.86 -5.99
N PRO A 667 -14.50 28.16 -6.87
CA PRO A 667 -14.79 26.74 -6.65
C PRO A 667 -13.53 25.88 -6.81
N ARG A 668 -13.28 25.03 -5.83
CA ARG A 668 -12.20 24.06 -5.72
C ARG A 668 -12.78 22.65 -5.68
N VAL A 669 -12.08 21.71 -6.29
CA VAL A 669 -12.40 20.28 -6.16
C VAL A 669 -11.87 19.81 -4.81
N VAL A 670 -12.71 19.16 -4.03
CA VAL A 670 -12.40 18.55 -2.72
C VAL A 670 -12.26 17.05 -2.86
N ASP A 671 -13.19 16.43 -3.59
CA ASP A 671 -13.16 15.00 -3.90
C ASP A 671 -13.71 14.80 -5.32
N PHE A 672 -13.24 13.75 -5.99
CA PHE A 672 -13.61 13.45 -7.36
C PHE A 672 -13.53 11.97 -7.66
N VAL A 673 -14.58 11.45 -8.28
CA VAL A 673 -14.70 10.04 -8.64
C VAL A 673 -15.02 9.94 -10.13
N ASN A 674 -14.24 9.13 -10.84
CA ASN A 674 -14.42 8.83 -12.25
C ASN A 674 -14.28 7.33 -12.46
N LEU A 675 -15.36 6.60 -12.21
CA LEU A 675 -15.37 5.14 -12.36
C LEU A 675 -15.80 4.81 -13.79
N GLY A 676 -14.87 4.22 -14.52
CA GLY A 676 -15.12 3.56 -15.80
C GLY A 676 -15.36 2.06 -15.61
N ASP A 677 -15.99 1.45 -16.61
CA ASP A 677 -16.01 -0.01 -16.79
C ASP A 677 -16.59 -0.83 -15.62
N MET A 678 -17.57 -0.27 -14.91
CA MET A 678 -18.37 -1.05 -13.96
C MET A 678 -19.33 -1.95 -14.76
N ILE A 679 -19.22 -3.26 -14.58
CA ILE A 679 -20.01 -4.25 -15.31
C ILE A 679 -21.01 -4.88 -14.35
N GLY A 680 -22.24 -5.04 -14.82
CA GLY A 680 -23.32 -5.72 -14.10
C GLY A 680 -24.21 -6.55 -15.03
N GLY A 681 -25.27 -7.09 -14.45
CA GLY A 681 -26.24 -7.91 -15.17
C GLY A 681 -26.11 -9.40 -14.82
N MET A 682 -26.92 -10.21 -15.49
CA MET A 682 -27.10 -11.62 -15.15
C MET A 682 -27.48 -12.47 -16.35
N ASP A 683 -27.07 -13.74 -16.34
CA ASP A 683 -27.65 -14.78 -17.18
C ASP A 683 -29.01 -15.18 -16.57
N ILE A 684 -30.08 -14.59 -17.09
CA ILE A 684 -31.44 -14.76 -16.57
C ILE A 684 -31.86 -16.21 -16.76
N ALA A 685 -31.59 -16.81 -17.93
CA ALA A 685 -31.95 -18.20 -18.21
C ALA A 685 -31.31 -19.18 -17.22
N ARG A 686 -30.01 -19.02 -16.93
CA ARG A 686 -29.30 -19.81 -15.93
C ARG A 686 -29.84 -19.56 -14.51
N ALA A 687 -30.05 -18.30 -14.15
CA ALA A 687 -30.52 -17.91 -12.81
C ALA A 687 -31.96 -18.35 -12.51
N LEU A 688 -32.81 -18.47 -13.54
CA LEU A 688 -34.18 -19.01 -13.40
C LEU A 688 -34.18 -20.49 -13.02
N VAL A 689 -33.18 -21.27 -13.44
CA VAL A 689 -33.02 -22.67 -13.05
C VAL A 689 -32.41 -22.77 -11.65
N GLY A 690 -31.31 -22.05 -11.41
CA GLY A 690 -30.57 -22.09 -10.14
C GLY A 690 -29.92 -23.46 -9.85
N ALA A 691 -29.55 -23.71 -8.60
CA ALA A 691 -28.96 -24.97 -8.14
C ALA A 691 -30.05 -26.04 -7.84
N THR A 692 -30.80 -26.43 -8.87
CA THR A 692 -31.96 -27.33 -8.76
C THR A 692 -31.77 -28.63 -9.56
N ASN A 693 -32.46 -29.69 -9.14
CA ASN A 693 -32.51 -31.00 -9.83
C ASN A 693 -33.93 -31.29 -10.34
N MET A 694 -34.15 -32.48 -10.91
CA MET A 694 -35.47 -32.93 -11.39
C MET A 694 -36.51 -33.01 -10.24
N PHE A 695 -37.79 -32.90 -10.60
CA PHE A 695 -38.91 -32.95 -9.64
C PHE A 695 -38.93 -34.31 -8.91
N GLY A 696 -38.82 -34.27 -7.58
CA GLY A 696 -38.76 -35.47 -6.72
C GLY A 696 -37.34 -35.88 -6.28
N ASP A 697 -36.30 -35.19 -6.73
CA ASP A 697 -34.91 -35.44 -6.31
C ASP A 697 -34.49 -34.43 -5.22
N ASN A 698 -34.27 -34.90 -3.99
CA ASN A 698 -33.98 -34.06 -2.80
C ASN A 698 -32.53 -33.53 -2.75
N LYS A 699 -31.78 -33.58 -3.85
CA LYS A 699 -30.34 -33.26 -3.87
C LYS A 699 -29.98 -31.81 -4.26
N GLY A 700 -30.96 -30.93 -4.46
CA GLY A 700 -30.74 -29.50 -4.77
C GLY A 700 -31.16 -28.56 -3.64
N GLN A 701 -30.43 -27.47 -3.43
CA GLN A 701 -30.72 -26.47 -2.38
C GLN A 701 -31.92 -25.56 -2.69
N ASP A 702 -32.38 -25.53 -3.95
CA ASP A 702 -33.55 -24.77 -4.41
C ASP A 702 -34.60 -25.71 -5.05
N PRO A 703 -35.60 -26.19 -4.29
CA PRO A 703 -36.59 -27.13 -4.79
C PRO A 703 -37.60 -26.51 -5.75
N PHE A 704 -37.59 -25.19 -6.00
CA PHE A 704 -38.59 -24.51 -6.82
C PHE A 704 -38.06 -24.08 -8.19
N GLY A 705 -36.73 -24.04 -8.37
CA GLY A 705 -36.11 -23.94 -9.70
C GLY A 705 -36.50 -25.04 -10.68
N ARG A 706 -37.00 -26.18 -10.20
CA ARG A 706 -37.51 -27.30 -11.02
C ARG A 706 -38.58 -26.89 -12.03
N PHE A 707 -39.36 -25.83 -11.80
CA PHE A 707 -40.35 -25.32 -12.77
C PHE A 707 -39.71 -24.63 -13.98
N TRP A 708 -38.42 -24.34 -13.93
CA TRP A 708 -37.65 -23.68 -14.98
C TRP A 708 -36.65 -24.59 -15.67
N GLY A 709 -36.58 -25.87 -15.28
CA GLY A 709 -35.68 -26.84 -15.90
C GLY A 709 -35.89 -26.96 -17.41
N THR A 710 -34.80 -26.93 -18.18
CA THR A 710 -34.80 -26.84 -19.65
C THR A 710 -34.60 -28.17 -20.36
N ASN A 711 -34.29 -29.25 -19.62
CA ASN A 711 -34.14 -30.60 -20.16
C ASN A 711 -35.43 -31.05 -20.86
N ARG A 712 -35.31 -31.56 -22.09
CA ARG A 712 -36.45 -31.92 -22.95
C ARG A 712 -36.93 -33.34 -22.65
N ILE A 713 -38.25 -33.55 -22.69
CA ILE A 713 -38.87 -34.88 -22.56
C ILE A 713 -39.00 -35.55 -23.94
N THR A 714 -38.51 -36.78 -24.06
CA THR A 714 -38.53 -37.58 -25.30
C THR A 714 -38.88 -39.05 -25.04
N GLY A 715 -39.35 -39.76 -26.09
CA GLY A 715 -39.55 -41.22 -26.05
C GLY A 715 -40.63 -41.65 -25.07
N ALA A 716 -40.36 -42.71 -24.29
CA ALA A 716 -41.33 -43.33 -23.38
C ALA A 716 -41.83 -42.43 -22.23
N ALA A 717 -41.18 -41.29 -21.99
CA ALA A 717 -41.56 -40.33 -20.95
C ALA A 717 -42.64 -39.33 -21.38
N VAL A 718 -43.05 -39.32 -22.66
CA VAL A 718 -44.10 -38.42 -23.17
C VAL A 718 -45.47 -38.82 -22.63
N ASN A 719 -46.20 -37.85 -22.07
CA ASN A 719 -47.57 -38.01 -21.58
C ASN A 719 -48.45 -36.87 -22.12
N LYS A 720 -49.57 -37.20 -22.77
CA LYS A 720 -50.44 -36.21 -23.42
C LYS A 720 -51.04 -35.15 -22.49
N TYR A 721 -51.10 -35.41 -21.18
CA TYR A 721 -51.64 -34.49 -20.18
C TYR A 721 -50.58 -33.72 -19.42
N THR A 722 -49.50 -34.40 -19.00
CA THR A 722 -48.50 -33.85 -18.07
C THR A 722 -47.15 -33.60 -18.71
N ALA A 723 -46.80 -34.29 -19.80
CA ALA A 723 -45.49 -34.18 -20.44
C ALA A 723 -45.60 -34.25 -21.98
N PRO A 724 -46.16 -33.20 -22.64
CA PRO A 724 -46.26 -33.17 -24.10
C PRO A 724 -44.90 -33.39 -24.77
N ALA A 725 -44.90 -33.94 -25.98
CA ALA A 725 -43.66 -34.16 -26.74
C ALA A 725 -42.87 -32.84 -26.87
N ASN A 726 -41.54 -32.92 -26.73
CA ASN A 726 -40.61 -31.79 -26.74
C ASN A 726 -40.79 -30.77 -25.60
N SER A 727 -41.72 -30.96 -24.66
CA SER A 727 -41.83 -30.07 -23.50
C SER A 727 -40.57 -30.17 -22.63
N THR A 728 -40.22 -29.07 -21.97
CA THR A 728 -39.14 -29.06 -20.97
C THR A 728 -39.62 -29.64 -19.65
N SER A 729 -38.72 -30.16 -18.81
CA SER A 729 -39.04 -30.65 -17.46
C SER A 729 -39.76 -29.60 -16.61
N GLY A 730 -39.42 -28.31 -16.77
CA GLY A 730 -40.12 -27.21 -16.13
C GLY A 730 -41.60 -27.10 -16.53
N ILE A 731 -41.90 -27.24 -17.81
CA ILE A 731 -43.28 -27.29 -18.34
C ILE A 731 -44.01 -28.52 -17.81
N THR A 732 -43.35 -29.67 -17.82
CA THR A 732 -43.92 -30.91 -17.27
C THR A 732 -44.32 -30.74 -15.81
N ASN A 733 -43.46 -30.11 -15.01
CA ASN A 733 -43.73 -29.84 -13.60
C ASN A 733 -44.89 -28.87 -13.40
N GLN A 734 -44.98 -27.82 -14.23
CA GLN A 734 -46.10 -26.87 -14.19
C GLN A 734 -47.44 -27.55 -14.50
N LEU A 735 -47.49 -28.40 -15.53
CA LEU A 735 -48.69 -29.16 -15.89
C LEU A 735 -49.05 -30.19 -14.81
N TYR A 736 -48.04 -30.88 -14.27
CA TYR A 736 -48.22 -31.89 -13.23
C TYR A 736 -48.85 -31.30 -11.96
N VAL A 737 -48.34 -30.15 -11.48
CA VAL A 737 -48.88 -29.41 -10.33
C VAL A 737 -50.27 -28.85 -10.63
N SER A 738 -50.55 -28.47 -11.87
CA SER A 738 -51.86 -27.95 -12.26
C SER A 738 -52.95 -29.02 -12.37
N LEU A 739 -52.55 -30.29 -12.48
CA LEU A 739 -53.45 -31.44 -12.59
C LEU A 739 -53.55 -32.27 -11.32
N ASN A 740 -52.63 -32.08 -10.37
CA ASN A 740 -52.54 -32.87 -9.14
C ASN A 740 -52.28 -31.95 -7.95
N ASP A 741 -52.89 -32.24 -6.82
CA ASP A 741 -52.68 -31.48 -5.59
C ASP A 741 -51.40 -31.91 -4.87
N VAL A 742 -50.26 -31.39 -5.34
CA VAL A 742 -48.93 -31.79 -4.85
C VAL A 742 -48.12 -30.64 -4.24
N LEU A 743 -48.58 -29.39 -4.38
CA LEU A 743 -48.01 -28.24 -3.67
C LEU A 743 -48.94 -27.87 -2.51
N SER A 744 -48.40 -27.36 -1.40
CA SER A 744 -49.23 -26.74 -0.37
C SER A 744 -49.90 -25.46 -0.91
N ASP A 745 -50.98 -25.00 -0.27
CA ASP A 745 -51.66 -23.75 -0.67
C ASP A 745 -50.70 -22.55 -0.56
N ARG A 746 -49.82 -22.58 0.45
CA ARG A 746 -48.75 -21.60 0.63
C ARG A 746 -47.78 -21.62 -0.54
N ASP A 747 -47.21 -22.78 -0.87
CA ASP A 747 -46.22 -22.89 -1.96
C ASP A 747 -46.84 -22.52 -3.32
N TRP A 748 -48.12 -22.80 -3.54
CA TRP A 748 -48.81 -22.37 -4.75
C TRP A 748 -48.81 -20.83 -4.88
N ASN A 749 -49.17 -20.14 -3.81
CA ASN A 749 -49.26 -18.68 -3.77
C ASN A 749 -47.87 -18.03 -3.77
N ASP A 750 -46.91 -18.60 -3.05
CA ASP A 750 -45.54 -18.09 -2.93
C ASP A 750 -44.79 -18.12 -4.27
N TYR A 751 -45.17 -18.95 -5.25
CA TYR A 751 -44.48 -19.08 -6.54
C TYR A 751 -45.36 -18.72 -7.75
N SER A 752 -46.53 -18.11 -7.52
CA SER A 752 -47.45 -17.65 -8.56
C SER A 752 -47.57 -16.12 -8.55
N LYS A 753 -47.74 -15.51 -9.72
CA LYS A 753 -48.04 -14.06 -9.82
C LYS A 753 -49.46 -13.76 -9.31
N SER A 754 -50.39 -14.70 -9.44
CA SER A 754 -51.78 -14.58 -8.97
C SER A 754 -51.96 -15.38 -7.69
N GLN A 755 -52.30 -14.68 -6.60
CA GLN A 755 -52.69 -15.30 -5.33
C GLN A 755 -54.12 -15.82 -5.40
N ILE A 756 -54.37 -16.96 -4.77
CA ILE A 756 -55.68 -17.61 -4.67
C ILE A 756 -55.96 -18.02 -3.23
N ASP A 757 -57.22 -17.93 -2.79
CA ASP A 757 -57.62 -18.16 -1.40
C ASP A 757 -58.71 -19.24 -1.25
N GLY A 758 -58.82 -19.82 -0.05
CA GLY A 758 -59.79 -20.85 0.29
C GLY A 758 -59.76 -22.04 -0.67
N ASN A 759 -60.92 -22.34 -1.27
CA ASN A 759 -61.06 -23.49 -2.18
C ASN A 759 -60.70 -23.17 -3.65
N GLU A 760 -60.19 -21.98 -3.97
CA GLU A 760 -59.89 -21.57 -5.34
C GLU A 760 -58.85 -22.45 -6.02
N LYS A 761 -57.80 -22.87 -5.30
CA LYS A 761 -56.80 -23.81 -5.83
C LYS A 761 -57.43 -25.14 -6.23
N LYS A 762 -58.24 -25.70 -5.32
CA LYS A 762 -58.95 -26.97 -5.53
C LYS A 762 -59.90 -26.88 -6.73
N LYS A 763 -60.67 -25.78 -6.81
CA LYS A 763 -61.56 -25.50 -7.94
C LYS A 763 -60.79 -25.29 -9.25
N ALA A 764 -59.64 -24.65 -9.23
CA ALA A 764 -58.81 -24.44 -10.42
C ALA A 764 -58.22 -25.75 -10.95
N ILE A 765 -57.72 -26.62 -10.05
CA ILE A 765 -57.25 -27.97 -10.39
C ILE A 765 -58.40 -28.80 -10.96
N ASP A 766 -59.55 -28.88 -10.26
CA ASP A 766 -60.71 -29.64 -10.74
C ASP A 766 -61.25 -29.10 -12.06
N GLY A 767 -61.35 -27.79 -12.21
CA GLY A 767 -61.75 -27.14 -13.46
C GLY A 767 -60.82 -27.52 -14.62
N PHE A 768 -59.50 -27.50 -14.38
CA PHE A 768 -58.51 -27.84 -15.39
C PHE A 768 -58.52 -29.34 -15.72
N ARG A 769 -58.65 -30.22 -14.72
CA ARG A 769 -58.83 -31.66 -14.92
C ARG A 769 -60.05 -31.97 -15.79
N LYS A 770 -61.20 -31.35 -15.48
CA LYS A 770 -62.43 -31.47 -16.27
C LYS A 770 -62.24 -30.99 -17.70
N PHE A 771 -61.54 -29.86 -17.91
CA PHE A 771 -61.19 -29.39 -19.24
C PHE A 771 -60.32 -30.42 -20.00
N MET A 772 -59.36 -31.06 -19.33
CA MET A 772 -58.51 -32.10 -19.90
C MET A 772 -59.20 -33.47 -20.08
N GLY A 773 -60.48 -33.61 -19.69
CA GLY A 773 -61.23 -34.88 -19.79
C GLY A 773 -60.92 -35.87 -18.66
N LEU A 774 -60.37 -35.38 -17.53
CA LEU A 774 -60.06 -36.16 -16.34
C LEU A 774 -61.10 -35.90 -15.24
N PRO A 775 -61.40 -36.90 -14.37
CA PRO A 775 -62.33 -36.71 -13.27
C PRO A 775 -61.76 -35.72 -12.23
N PRO A 776 -62.61 -34.85 -11.63
CA PRO A 776 -62.20 -33.96 -10.53
C PRO A 776 -61.75 -34.77 -9.29
N ILE A 777 -60.88 -34.18 -8.47
CA ILE A 777 -60.32 -34.77 -7.24
C ILE A 777 -61.14 -34.35 -6.02
N PHE A 778 -61.52 -33.07 -5.92
CA PHE A 778 -62.09 -32.50 -4.70
C PHE A 778 -63.61 -32.42 -4.70
N TYR A 779 -64.21 -32.23 -5.88
CA TYR A 779 -65.66 -32.17 -6.06
C TYR A 779 -66.14 -33.22 -7.08
N PRO A 780 -66.17 -34.52 -6.71
CA PRO A 780 -66.47 -35.62 -7.64
C PRO A 780 -67.84 -35.51 -8.33
N GLY A 781 -68.82 -34.88 -7.68
CA GLY A 781 -70.17 -34.69 -8.22
C GLY A 781 -70.29 -33.56 -9.25
N ASP A 782 -69.30 -32.69 -9.39
CA ASP A 782 -69.29 -31.60 -10.37
C ASP A 782 -68.52 -32.03 -11.63
N THR A 783 -69.19 -32.78 -12.51
CA THR A 783 -68.60 -33.31 -13.75
C THR A 783 -68.69 -32.34 -14.95
N ASN A 784 -69.28 -31.15 -14.76
CA ASN A 784 -69.45 -30.19 -15.84
C ASN A 784 -68.11 -29.59 -16.26
N ALA A 785 -67.72 -29.82 -17.51
CA ALA A 785 -66.51 -29.25 -18.08
C ALA A 785 -66.67 -27.74 -18.38
N PRO A 786 -65.63 -26.91 -18.20
CA PRO A 786 -65.67 -25.50 -18.54
C PRO A 786 -66.07 -25.27 -20.02
N ALA A 787 -67.05 -24.38 -20.27
CA ALA A 787 -67.53 -24.06 -21.60
C ALA A 787 -66.54 -23.13 -22.32
N GLY A 788 -65.60 -23.70 -23.07
CA GLY A 788 -64.58 -22.95 -23.80
C GLY A 788 -63.66 -23.85 -24.63
N ARG A 789 -62.95 -23.27 -25.59
CA ARG A 789 -61.89 -23.95 -26.36
C ARG A 789 -60.50 -23.76 -25.77
N VAL A 790 -60.37 -22.85 -24.81
CA VAL A 790 -59.11 -22.46 -24.19
C VAL A 790 -59.30 -22.46 -22.68
N MET A 791 -58.33 -23.00 -21.96
CA MET A 791 -58.23 -22.83 -20.51
C MET A 791 -56.77 -22.57 -20.15
N GLN A 792 -56.52 -21.50 -19.38
CA GLN A 792 -55.18 -21.24 -18.86
C GLN A 792 -54.81 -22.35 -17.87
N VAL A 793 -53.55 -22.81 -17.94
CA VAL A 793 -52.98 -23.71 -16.94
C VAL A 793 -52.99 -22.99 -15.58
N PRO A 794 -53.66 -23.56 -14.55
CA PRO A 794 -53.87 -22.90 -13.26
C PRO A 794 -52.60 -22.39 -12.58
N PHE A 795 -51.54 -23.20 -12.53
CA PHE A 795 -50.29 -22.79 -11.89
C PHE A 795 -49.45 -21.97 -12.88
N THR A 796 -49.15 -20.73 -12.53
CA THR A 796 -48.29 -19.83 -13.31
C THR A 796 -46.97 -19.58 -12.58
N PRO A 797 -45.94 -20.43 -12.77
CA PRO A 797 -44.67 -20.29 -12.09
C PRO A 797 -44.08 -18.91 -12.38
N THR A 798 -43.77 -18.20 -11.31
CA THR A 798 -43.16 -16.87 -11.34
C THR A 798 -41.94 -16.88 -10.45
N ARG A 799 -40.85 -16.31 -10.94
CA ARG A 799 -39.59 -16.22 -10.20
C ARG A 799 -39.06 -14.80 -10.31
N LYS A 800 -38.68 -14.24 -9.15
CA LYS A 800 -38.00 -12.95 -9.06
C LYS A 800 -36.52 -13.22 -8.84
N LEU A 801 -35.68 -12.50 -9.55
CA LEU A 801 -34.22 -12.51 -9.45
C LEU A 801 -33.79 -11.11 -9.06
N ASN A 802 -32.90 -11.02 -8.08
CA ASN A 802 -32.31 -9.77 -7.63
C ASN A 802 -30.80 -9.91 -7.61
N GLN A 803 -30.12 -8.86 -8.04
CA GLN A 803 -28.67 -8.76 -7.99
C GLN A 803 -28.33 -7.39 -7.43
N GLN A 804 -27.59 -7.36 -6.33
CA GLN A 804 -27.03 -6.14 -5.76
C GLN A 804 -25.52 -6.16 -5.98
N LEU A 805 -25.02 -5.22 -6.78
CA LEU A 805 -23.61 -5.01 -7.01
C LEU A 805 -23.20 -3.70 -6.34
N SER A 806 -22.25 -3.76 -5.42
CA SER A 806 -21.81 -2.62 -4.63
C SER A 806 -20.29 -2.44 -4.70
N TRP A 807 -19.89 -1.22 -5.06
CA TRP A 807 -18.51 -0.75 -5.06
C TRP A 807 -18.31 0.13 -3.84
N GLN A 808 -17.70 -0.45 -2.81
CA GLN A 808 -17.60 0.15 -1.48
C GLN A 808 -16.18 0.62 -1.19
N VAL A 809 -16.11 1.84 -0.68
CA VAL A 809 -14.91 2.37 -0.04
C VAL A 809 -14.65 1.59 1.24
N ASN A 810 -13.44 1.05 1.36
CA ASN A 810 -13.01 0.51 2.64
C ASN A 810 -12.68 1.66 3.58
N ASP A 811 -11.88 2.67 3.19
CA ASP A 811 -11.51 3.79 4.07
C ASP A 811 -11.85 5.17 3.48
N PRO A 812 -12.65 6.01 4.15
CA PRO A 812 -12.92 7.38 3.73
C PRO A 812 -11.63 8.22 3.74
N LEU A 813 -11.25 8.73 2.56
CA LEU A 813 -10.13 9.62 2.16
C LEU A 813 -9.32 9.07 0.98
N VAL A 814 -9.64 7.86 0.52
CA VAL A 814 -8.92 7.21 -0.58
C VAL A 814 -9.40 7.80 -1.93
N HIS A 815 -8.54 7.80 -2.94
CA HIS A 815 -8.85 8.27 -4.28
C HIS A 815 -9.00 7.04 -5.18
N TYR A 816 -10.11 6.95 -5.89
CA TYR A 816 -10.65 5.64 -6.27
C TYR A 816 -10.50 5.35 -7.76
N THR A 817 -9.97 4.18 -8.06
CA THR A 817 -10.27 3.45 -9.30
C THR A 817 -11.41 2.47 -9.06
N ALA A 818 -12.10 2.02 -10.12
CA ALA A 818 -13.17 1.03 -9.99
C ALA A 818 -12.65 -0.30 -9.41
N GLN A 819 -11.39 -0.62 -9.69
CA GLN A 819 -10.71 -1.82 -9.18
C GLN A 819 -10.47 -1.75 -7.67
N ASP A 820 -10.24 -0.56 -7.11
CA ASP A 820 -10.02 -0.39 -5.68
C ASP A 820 -11.28 -0.69 -4.86
N LEU A 821 -12.42 -0.33 -5.43
CA LEU A 821 -13.75 -0.49 -4.83
C LEU A 821 -14.33 -1.89 -5.00
N TYR A 822 -13.72 -2.72 -5.85
CA TYR A 822 -14.21 -4.06 -6.17
C TYR A 822 -13.94 -5.05 -5.03
N ASP A 823 -14.97 -5.82 -4.69
CA ASP A 823 -14.87 -7.01 -3.84
C ASP A 823 -15.73 -8.12 -4.45
N PRO A 824 -15.20 -9.31 -4.72
CA PRO A 824 -15.96 -10.41 -5.31
C PRO A 824 -17.25 -10.76 -4.54
N PHE A 825 -17.28 -10.55 -3.22
CA PHE A 825 -18.47 -10.85 -2.42
C PHE A 825 -19.62 -9.86 -2.66
N TYR A 826 -19.31 -8.61 -3.05
CA TYR A 826 -20.30 -7.54 -3.21
C TYR A 826 -20.50 -7.09 -4.66
N ALA A 827 -19.54 -7.31 -5.55
CA ALA A 827 -19.54 -6.79 -6.91
C ALA A 827 -19.43 -7.86 -8.02
N ASP A 828 -19.43 -9.16 -7.68
CA ASP A 828 -19.44 -10.22 -8.69
C ASP A 828 -20.82 -10.38 -9.33
N THR A 829 -20.87 -10.34 -10.66
CA THR A 829 -22.07 -10.57 -11.48
C THR A 829 -22.72 -11.95 -11.31
N ASN A 830 -22.05 -12.91 -10.67
CA ASN A 830 -22.64 -14.20 -10.32
C ASN A 830 -23.48 -14.17 -9.04
N ASN A 831 -23.42 -13.08 -8.26
CA ASN A 831 -24.18 -12.91 -7.01
C ASN A 831 -25.65 -12.56 -7.29
N VAL A 832 -26.39 -13.52 -7.89
CA VAL A 832 -27.81 -13.40 -8.20
C VAL A 832 -28.62 -14.19 -7.17
N GLN A 833 -29.47 -13.49 -6.43
CA GLN A 833 -30.39 -14.08 -5.48
C GLN A 833 -31.74 -14.35 -6.15
N ALA A 834 -32.26 -15.56 -5.99
CA ALA A 834 -33.64 -15.88 -6.34
C ALA A 834 -34.57 -15.63 -5.16
N LEU A 835 -35.71 -15.00 -5.44
CA LEU A 835 -36.70 -14.57 -4.47
C LEU A 835 -38.10 -15.03 -4.91
N LEU A 836 -39.00 -15.19 -3.93
CA LEU A 836 -40.42 -15.29 -4.20
C LEU A 836 -40.93 -14.00 -4.87
N PRO A 837 -42.00 -14.04 -5.68
CA PRO A 837 -42.61 -12.84 -6.26
C PRO A 837 -43.08 -11.84 -5.19
N SER A 838 -43.54 -12.33 -4.04
CA SER A 838 -43.95 -11.52 -2.88
C SER A 838 -42.79 -11.03 -2.01
N GLN A 839 -41.62 -11.66 -2.11
CA GLN A 839 -40.45 -11.27 -1.33
C GLN A 839 -39.82 -9.99 -1.86
N SER A 840 -39.34 -9.18 -0.92
CA SER A 840 -38.46 -8.05 -1.20
C SER A 840 -37.00 -8.50 -1.08
N PRO A 841 -36.08 -7.88 -1.83
CA PRO A 841 -34.66 -8.14 -1.69
C PRO A 841 -34.16 -7.75 -0.31
N GLN A 842 -32.99 -8.27 0.08
CA GLN A 842 -32.33 -7.84 1.31
C GLN A 842 -32.03 -6.33 1.24
N ALA A 843 -32.04 -5.66 2.39
CA ALA A 843 -31.72 -4.25 2.44
C ALA A 843 -30.27 -4.02 2.01
N ASN A 844 -30.06 -3.14 1.04
CA ASN A 844 -28.73 -2.74 0.59
C ASN A 844 -27.96 -1.95 1.69
N ASN A 845 -26.69 -1.66 1.39
CA ASN A 845 -25.77 -1.00 2.33
C ASN A 845 -25.82 0.54 2.29
N ILE A 846 -26.58 1.13 1.36
CA ILE A 846 -26.74 2.58 1.29
C ILE A 846 -27.28 3.12 2.64
N ARG A 847 -26.71 4.23 3.10
CA ARG A 847 -26.89 4.93 4.38
C ARG A 847 -26.35 4.15 5.58
N LYS A 848 -25.44 3.21 5.37
CA LYS A 848 -24.81 2.42 6.43
C LYS A 848 -23.31 2.37 6.23
N LEU A 849 -22.62 2.09 7.33
CA LEU A 849 -21.19 1.89 7.30
C LEU A 849 -20.82 0.68 6.43
N ASN A 850 -20.00 0.91 5.41
CA ASN A 850 -19.53 -0.09 4.47
C ASN A 850 -19.04 -1.37 5.16
N GLU A 851 -19.37 -2.51 4.56
CA GLU A 851 -18.97 -3.82 5.05
C GLU A 851 -17.46 -4.06 4.91
N ARG A 852 -16.83 -3.29 4.02
CA ARG A 852 -15.38 -3.30 3.82
C ARG A 852 -14.62 -2.48 4.86
N TYR A 853 -15.22 -1.50 5.55
CA TYR A 853 -14.52 -0.61 6.49
C TYR A 853 -13.92 -1.34 7.69
N ARG A 854 -12.58 -1.38 7.76
CA ARG A 854 -11.84 -2.17 8.75
C ARG A 854 -10.59 -1.44 9.28
N PRO A 855 -10.77 -0.36 10.08
CA PRO A 855 -9.68 0.33 10.76
C PRO A 855 -8.97 -0.57 11.79
N TRP A 856 -8.07 0.02 12.60
CA TRP A 856 -7.51 -0.66 13.76
C TRP A 856 -8.66 -1.20 14.64
N GLY A 857 -8.60 -2.49 15.00
CA GLY A 857 -9.68 -3.16 15.72
C GLY A 857 -10.88 -3.59 14.88
N GLY A 858 -10.80 -3.55 13.54
CA GLY A 858 -11.85 -4.07 12.66
C GLY A 858 -13.04 -3.11 12.45
N LYS A 859 -14.14 -3.61 11.88
CA LYS A 859 -15.34 -2.80 11.59
C LYS A 859 -15.96 -2.31 12.91
N PRO A 860 -16.14 -0.99 13.14
CA PRO A 860 -16.74 -0.49 14.36
C PRO A 860 -18.10 -1.13 14.67
N GLY A 861 -18.32 -1.50 15.94
CA GLY A 861 -19.55 -2.16 16.38
C GLY A 861 -19.65 -3.65 16.05
N LYS A 862 -18.60 -4.26 15.49
CA LYS A 862 -18.47 -5.72 15.32
C LYS A 862 -17.37 -6.27 16.22
N ASP A 863 -17.56 -7.50 16.70
CA ASP A 863 -16.53 -8.18 17.47
C ASP A 863 -15.31 -8.50 16.58
N ALA A 864 -14.14 -8.06 17.02
CA ALA A 864 -12.88 -8.21 16.32
C ALA A 864 -12.05 -9.40 16.81
N SER A 865 -12.50 -10.08 17.87
CA SER A 865 -11.76 -11.16 18.53
C SER A 865 -11.47 -12.36 17.62
N GLY A 866 -12.24 -12.54 16.55
CA GLY A 866 -12.03 -13.59 15.54
C GLY A 866 -11.26 -13.14 14.29
N ILE A 867 -10.81 -11.88 14.22
CA ILE A 867 -10.09 -11.33 13.06
C ILE A 867 -8.61 -11.29 13.41
N ALA A 868 -7.84 -12.27 12.92
CA ALA A 868 -6.43 -12.48 13.28
C ALA A 868 -5.54 -11.22 13.16
N LEU A 869 -5.85 -10.32 12.23
CA LEU A 869 -5.05 -9.13 11.91
C LEU A 869 -5.72 -7.81 12.33
N ALA A 870 -6.73 -7.85 13.21
CA ALA A 870 -7.44 -6.64 13.62
C ALA A 870 -6.57 -5.68 14.46
N PHE A 871 -5.70 -6.23 15.30
CA PHE A 871 -4.83 -5.50 16.23
C PHE A 871 -3.34 -5.78 16.00
N ASP A 872 -2.98 -6.26 14.80
CA ASP A 872 -1.60 -6.55 14.45
C ASP A 872 -0.86 -5.26 14.09
N ALA A 873 0.00 -4.78 14.99
CA ALA A 873 0.81 -3.58 14.82
C ALA A 873 1.91 -3.75 13.75
N ALA A 874 2.29 -4.99 13.45
CA ALA A 874 3.26 -5.29 12.42
C ALA A 874 2.70 -5.05 11.02
N ILE A 875 1.36 -4.98 10.86
CA ILE A 875 0.66 -4.84 9.58
C ILE A 875 -0.17 -3.54 9.51
N LYS A 876 -0.78 -3.10 10.62
CA LYS A 876 -1.63 -1.91 10.69
C LYS A 876 -1.03 -0.82 11.55
N ASP A 877 -1.45 0.44 11.36
CA ASP A 877 -1.06 1.53 12.27
C ASP A 877 -1.89 1.42 13.57
N PRO A 878 -1.23 1.26 14.72
CA PRO A 878 -1.92 1.21 16.00
C PRO A 878 -2.75 2.45 16.27
N LEU A 879 -3.88 2.27 16.96
CA LEU A 879 -4.76 3.33 17.46
C LEU A 879 -5.48 4.18 16.41
N ILE A 880 -5.33 3.87 15.12
CA ILE A 880 -6.07 4.53 14.04
C ILE A 880 -7.44 3.84 13.86
N ILE A 881 -8.42 4.20 14.71
CA ILE A 881 -9.76 3.58 14.75
C ILE A 881 -10.81 4.35 13.93
N GLN A 882 -10.57 5.63 13.63
CA GLN A 882 -11.44 6.51 12.83
C GLN A 882 -10.65 7.58 12.06
N SER A 883 -11.32 8.34 11.19
CA SER A 883 -10.66 9.38 10.37
C SER A 883 -10.05 10.51 11.19
N ASP A 884 -10.62 10.82 12.36
CA ASP A 884 -10.10 11.85 13.28
C ASP A 884 -8.70 11.51 13.83
N ASP A 885 -8.34 10.23 13.92
CA ASP A 885 -7.09 9.77 14.53
C ASP A 885 -5.89 9.88 13.57
N TRP A 886 -6.15 10.05 12.28
CA TRP A 886 -5.10 10.20 11.28
C TRP A 886 -4.35 11.53 11.49
N ASP A 887 -3.04 11.44 11.71
CA ASP A 887 -2.17 12.59 11.96
C ASP A 887 -1.34 12.97 10.73
N PHE A 888 -2.06 13.34 9.66
CA PHE A 888 -1.47 13.78 8.39
C PHE A 888 -0.50 14.95 8.59
N PRO A 889 0.73 14.90 8.04
CA PRO A 889 1.67 16.01 8.15
C PRO A 889 1.12 17.26 7.48
N THR A 890 1.36 18.41 8.11
CA THR A 890 0.96 19.73 7.57
C THR A 890 2.15 20.69 7.46
N ASN A 891 3.34 20.20 7.80
CA ASN A 891 4.63 20.89 7.81
C ASN A 891 5.67 20.05 7.03
N ARG A 892 6.90 20.55 6.95
CA ARG A 892 8.04 19.84 6.36
C ARG A 892 8.36 18.53 7.09
N PHE A 893 9.11 17.66 6.42
CA PHE A 893 9.54 16.37 6.94
C PHE A 893 10.92 16.49 7.63
N PRO A 894 11.04 16.17 8.92
CA PRO A 894 12.35 16.17 9.58
C PRO A 894 13.25 15.03 9.07
N ASN A 895 12.67 13.86 8.82
CA ASN A 895 13.36 12.71 8.24
C ASN A 895 12.44 11.88 7.32
N ILE A 896 13.01 10.98 6.51
CA ILE A 896 12.29 10.16 5.53
C ILE A 896 11.23 9.25 6.18
N GLY A 897 11.46 8.76 7.40
CA GLY A 897 10.53 7.90 8.13
C GLY A 897 9.17 8.55 8.42
N TRP A 898 9.09 9.88 8.38
CA TRP A 898 7.84 10.62 8.53
C TRP A 898 6.90 10.49 7.34
N LEU A 899 7.37 9.97 6.19
CA LEU A 899 6.50 9.59 5.09
C LEU A 899 5.46 8.53 5.50
N GLY A 900 5.72 7.74 6.54
CA GLY A 900 4.71 6.82 7.10
C GLY A 900 3.42 7.52 7.55
N ARG A 901 3.48 8.82 7.87
CA ARG A 901 2.31 9.61 8.30
C ARG A 901 1.49 10.18 7.15
N VAL A 902 2.05 10.21 5.95
CA VAL A 902 1.35 10.65 4.72
C VAL A 902 0.21 9.68 4.36
N HIS A 903 0.14 8.54 5.07
CA HIS A 903 -0.85 7.48 4.89
C HIS A 903 -1.48 7.09 6.22
N ARG A 904 -2.50 6.23 6.12
CA ARG A 904 -3.28 5.73 7.23
C ARG A 904 -3.13 4.20 7.26
N GLY A 905 -2.96 3.62 8.45
CA GLY A 905 -2.69 2.19 8.65
C GLY A 905 -3.81 1.21 8.38
N THR A 906 -4.69 1.56 7.46
CA THR A 906 -5.57 0.66 6.75
C THR A 906 -4.84 0.14 5.50
N PRO A 907 -5.33 -0.94 4.88
CA PRO A 907 -4.70 -1.55 3.70
C PRO A 907 -4.54 -0.70 2.44
N TRP A 908 -4.85 0.59 2.49
CA TRP A 908 -4.59 1.55 1.41
C TRP A 908 -3.32 2.34 1.68
N GLN A 909 -2.35 1.70 2.32
CA GLN A 909 -0.96 2.10 2.30
C GLN A 909 -0.56 2.38 0.84
N THR A 910 -0.47 3.66 0.46
CA THR A 910 0.15 3.98 -0.83
C THR A 910 1.66 3.81 -0.76
N VAL A 911 2.20 3.68 0.47
CA VAL A 911 3.54 3.18 0.80
C VAL A 911 3.45 2.23 2.01
N TYR A 912 4.15 1.09 1.95
CA TYR A 912 4.16 0.06 3.00
C TYR A 912 5.46 0.05 3.78
N LEU A 913 5.38 0.48 5.03
CA LEU A 913 6.54 0.65 5.93
C LEU A 913 6.46 -0.27 7.15
N LYS A 914 5.82 -1.41 6.97
CA LYS A 914 5.47 -2.37 8.01
C LYS A 914 6.50 -3.48 8.10
N SER A 915 6.72 -4.00 9.30
CA SER A 915 7.80 -4.95 9.59
C SER A 915 7.52 -6.34 9.00
N THR A 916 6.26 -6.72 8.89
CA THR A 916 5.84 -7.99 8.30
C THR A 916 5.17 -7.75 6.95
N VAL A 917 5.22 -8.74 6.04
CA VAL A 917 4.49 -8.70 4.77
C VAL A 917 3.09 -9.26 4.97
N GLU A 918 2.06 -8.52 4.57
CA GLU A 918 0.68 -8.99 4.61
C GLU A 918 0.44 -10.17 3.65
N PRO A 919 -0.31 -11.22 4.04
CA PRO A 919 -0.68 -12.28 3.11
C PRO A 919 -1.51 -11.78 1.92
N THR A 920 -1.13 -12.15 0.69
CA THR A 920 -1.74 -11.67 -0.57
C THR A 920 -3.27 -11.86 -0.65
N ASN A 921 -3.81 -12.93 -0.06
CA ASN A 921 -5.25 -13.19 -0.04
C ASN A 921 -6.02 -12.22 0.87
N SER A 922 -5.39 -11.78 1.95
CA SER A 922 -5.95 -10.76 2.83
C SER A 922 -5.80 -9.38 2.20
N TRP A 923 -4.64 -9.09 1.62
CA TRP A 923 -4.40 -7.86 0.85
C TRP A 923 -5.41 -7.67 -0.28
N SER A 924 -5.66 -8.70 -1.09
CA SER A 924 -6.60 -8.58 -2.22
C SER A 924 -8.05 -8.31 -1.78
N LYS A 925 -8.51 -8.86 -0.64
CA LYS A 925 -9.82 -8.51 -0.06
C LYS A 925 -9.86 -7.05 0.39
N TRP A 926 -8.75 -6.60 0.95
CA TRP A 926 -8.61 -5.28 1.54
C TRP A 926 -8.46 -4.15 0.52
N ALA A 927 -7.58 -4.33 -0.47
CA ALA A 927 -7.20 -3.38 -1.50
C ALA A 927 -7.91 -3.64 -2.86
N GLY A 928 -8.82 -4.61 -2.93
CA GLY A 928 -9.54 -5.00 -4.16
C GLY A 928 -8.69 -5.74 -5.20
N ARG A 929 -7.36 -5.63 -5.12
CA ARG A 929 -6.41 -6.20 -6.08
C ARG A 929 -5.12 -6.68 -5.41
N TYR A 930 -4.47 -7.67 -6.02
CA TYR A 930 -3.19 -8.21 -5.54
C TYR A 930 -1.97 -7.48 -6.13
N ASP A 931 -2.12 -6.81 -7.28
CA ASP A 931 -1.04 -6.08 -7.96
C ASP A 931 -0.69 -4.74 -7.28
N THR A 932 -1.56 -4.26 -6.39
CA THR A 932 -1.30 -3.14 -5.50
C THR A 932 -0.52 -3.54 -4.25
N HIS A 933 -0.16 -4.82 -4.10
CA HIS A 933 0.51 -5.33 -2.91
C HIS A 933 1.92 -4.72 -2.75
N PRO A 934 2.19 -3.99 -1.66
CA PRO A 934 3.34 -3.11 -1.54
C PRO A 934 4.57 -3.80 -0.91
N THR A 935 4.87 -5.05 -1.29
CA THR A 935 5.98 -5.84 -0.70
C THR A 935 7.36 -5.21 -0.85
N ASN A 936 7.50 -4.27 -1.79
CA ASN A 936 8.75 -3.66 -2.21
C ASN A 936 8.73 -2.12 -2.12
N ASP A 937 7.72 -1.54 -1.45
CA ASP A 937 7.53 -0.08 -1.40
C ASP A 937 8.65 0.65 -0.66
N TRP A 938 9.42 -0.09 0.14
CA TRP A 938 10.60 0.40 0.80
C TRP A 938 11.68 0.89 -0.17
N HIS A 939 11.73 0.37 -1.41
CA HIS A 939 12.58 0.92 -2.47
C HIS A 939 12.17 2.33 -2.88
N LEU A 940 10.88 2.68 -2.76
CA LEU A 940 10.37 4.01 -3.11
C LEU A 940 10.95 5.07 -2.17
N LEU A 941 11.15 4.74 -0.90
CA LEU A 941 11.73 5.67 0.08
C LEU A 941 13.19 6.02 -0.24
N GLY A 942 13.95 5.10 -0.84
CA GLY A 942 15.32 5.34 -1.28
C GLY A 942 15.44 6.37 -2.40
N LEU A 943 14.33 6.78 -3.02
CA LEU A 943 14.30 7.83 -4.04
C LEU A 943 14.30 9.24 -3.44
N PHE A 944 14.11 9.37 -2.12
CA PHE A 944 13.90 10.64 -1.45
C PHE A 944 14.97 10.97 -0.40
N THR A 945 15.07 12.24 -0.04
CA THR A 945 15.93 12.73 1.05
C THR A 945 15.27 13.93 1.75
N THR A 946 15.60 14.14 3.03
CA THR A 946 15.26 15.38 3.75
C THR A 946 16.51 16.22 4.07
N ALA A 947 17.69 15.74 3.69
CA ALA A 947 18.97 16.31 4.12
C ALA A 947 19.08 17.79 3.68
N PRO A 948 19.28 18.73 4.62
CA PRO A 948 19.43 20.16 4.29
C PRO A 948 20.76 20.49 3.62
N ASN A 949 21.77 19.63 3.78
CA ASN A 949 23.07 19.71 3.12
C ASN A 949 23.72 18.31 2.99
N ASP A 950 24.90 18.25 2.37
CA ASP A 950 25.63 16.99 2.20
C ASP A 950 26.07 16.36 3.52
N ASN A 951 26.38 17.15 4.56
CA ASN A 951 26.85 16.64 5.85
C ASN A 951 25.77 15.83 6.55
N ALA A 952 24.51 16.27 6.49
CA ALA A 952 23.37 15.52 7.02
C ALA A 952 23.15 14.17 6.32
N ALA A 953 23.63 14.02 5.07
CA ALA A 953 23.52 12.80 4.27
C ALA A 953 24.78 11.91 4.31
N ARG A 954 25.81 12.25 5.08
CA ARG A 954 27.04 11.46 5.24
C ARG A 954 27.00 10.61 6.50
N GLY A 955 27.81 9.54 6.53
CA GLY A 955 27.93 8.67 7.71
C GLY A 955 26.65 7.90 8.09
N LEU A 956 25.69 7.78 7.16
CA LEU A 956 24.49 6.96 7.35
C LEU A 956 24.86 5.47 7.31
N LEU A 957 24.10 4.65 8.03
CA LEU A 957 24.34 3.21 8.11
C LEU A 957 23.62 2.45 6.98
N SER A 958 24.35 1.63 6.23
CA SER A 958 23.74 0.63 5.35
C SER A 958 23.12 -0.50 6.17
N VAL A 959 21.93 -0.97 5.78
CA VAL A 959 21.31 -2.13 6.45
C VAL A 959 22.08 -3.43 6.23
N ASN A 960 22.95 -3.48 5.22
CA ASN A 960 23.80 -4.64 4.97
C ASN A 960 24.98 -4.73 5.97
N GLN A 961 25.01 -3.83 6.96
CA GLN A 961 25.82 -3.96 8.16
C GLN A 961 25.20 -5.01 9.09
N THR A 962 26.00 -5.98 9.51
CA THR A 962 25.56 -7.11 10.34
C THR A 962 26.03 -7.00 11.79
N ASN A 963 26.91 -6.06 12.11
CA ASN A 963 27.50 -5.96 13.43
C ASN A 963 26.71 -5.04 14.36
N ILE A 964 26.59 -5.47 15.62
CA ILE A 964 25.73 -4.86 16.65
C ILE A 964 26.17 -3.46 17.09
N ALA A 965 27.45 -3.10 17.02
CA ALA A 965 27.91 -1.80 17.53
C ALA A 965 27.41 -0.64 16.66
N ALA A 966 27.43 -0.81 15.34
CA ALA A 966 26.85 0.15 14.40
C ALA A 966 25.34 0.30 14.61
N TRP A 967 24.62 -0.82 14.73
CA TRP A 967 23.19 -0.79 15.01
C TRP A 967 22.86 -0.19 16.37
N SER A 968 23.66 -0.45 17.40
CA SER A 968 23.53 0.18 18.71
C SER A 968 23.70 1.69 18.63
N ALA A 969 24.61 2.19 17.79
CA ALA A 969 24.75 3.62 17.54
C ALA A 969 23.49 4.22 16.89
N VAL A 970 22.94 3.52 15.90
CA VAL A 970 21.73 3.94 15.16
C VAL A 970 20.46 3.78 15.96
N LEU A 971 20.36 2.86 16.91
CA LEU A 971 19.12 2.61 17.63
C LEU A 971 19.10 3.22 19.02
N SER A 972 20.24 3.39 19.69
CA SER A 972 20.26 3.87 21.07
C SER A 972 19.84 5.33 21.17
N GLY A 973 18.96 5.60 22.12
CA GLY A 973 18.40 6.92 22.39
C GLY A 973 17.17 7.26 21.54
N VAL A 974 16.70 6.35 20.68
CA VAL A 974 15.42 6.50 19.98
C VAL A 974 14.28 6.31 20.99
N VAL A 975 13.27 7.17 20.90
CA VAL A 975 12.03 7.02 21.67
C VAL A 975 11.11 6.06 20.92
N ALA A 976 10.69 4.98 21.58
CA ALA A 976 9.69 4.06 21.07
C ALA A 976 8.40 4.17 21.90
N LEU A 977 7.25 4.09 21.22
CA LEU A 977 5.94 4.03 21.86
C LEU A 977 5.60 2.57 22.16
N THR A 978 5.29 2.25 23.41
CA THR A 978 4.91 0.88 23.81
C THR A 978 3.41 0.80 24.10
N ASN A 979 2.76 -0.24 23.60
CA ASN A 979 1.35 -0.54 23.93
C ASN A 979 1.28 -1.13 25.34
N ALA A 980 0.33 -0.68 26.16
CA ALA A 980 -0.09 -1.46 27.32
C ALA A 980 -0.91 -2.69 26.84
N PRO A 981 -0.81 -3.87 27.50
CA PRO A 981 -1.58 -5.04 27.14
C PRO A 981 -3.09 -4.78 27.19
N ALA A 982 -3.84 -5.48 26.35
CA ALA A 982 -5.30 -5.42 26.28
C ALA A 982 -5.94 -5.56 27.67
N GLY A 983 -6.70 -4.54 28.09
CA GLY A 983 -7.47 -4.54 29.34
C GLY A 983 -7.34 -3.30 30.24
N ALA A 984 -6.42 -2.37 29.94
CA ALA A 984 -6.31 -1.12 30.71
C ALA A 984 -7.23 -0.03 30.12
N PRO A 985 -8.08 0.64 30.93
CA PRO A 985 -8.90 1.76 30.48
C PRO A 985 -8.07 3.06 30.46
N ALA A 986 -7.34 3.34 29.38
CA ALA A 986 -6.94 4.66 28.85
C ALA A 986 -5.78 4.51 27.82
N PRO A 987 -5.70 5.36 26.77
CA PRO A 987 -4.79 5.20 25.64
C PRO A 987 -3.47 5.97 25.83
N ASP A 988 -2.70 5.69 26.88
CA ASP A 988 -1.40 6.35 27.06
C ASP A 988 -0.27 5.37 26.72
N ALA A 989 0.18 5.42 25.46
CA ALA A 989 1.45 4.82 25.09
C ALA A 989 2.56 5.50 25.92
N LYS A 990 3.28 4.72 26.74
CA LYS A 990 4.39 5.27 27.51
C LYS A 990 5.65 5.32 26.62
N PRO A 991 6.32 6.47 26.50
CA PRO A 991 7.59 6.56 25.79
C PRO A 991 8.67 5.80 26.57
N ASP A 992 9.38 4.92 25.89
CA ASP A 992 10.58 4.26 26.41
C ASP A 992 11.79 4.61 25.53
N VAL A 993 12.97 4.70 26.13
CA VAL A 993 14.22 5.03 25.44
C VAL A 993 15.07 3.79 25.30
N SER A 994 15.39 3.45 24.06
CA SER A 994 16.25 2.31 23.75
C SER A 994 17.67 2.51 24.32
N GLY A 995 18.11 1.54 25.13
CA GLY A 995 19.50 1.40 25.56
C GLY A 995 20.23 0.29 24.79
N PRO A 996 21.59 0.26 24.83
CA PRO A 996 22.41 -0.77 24.18
C PRO A 996 22.04 -2.23 24.57
N GLY A 997 21.55 -2.44 25.79
CA GLY A 997 21.05 -3.74 26.29
C GLY A 997 19.54 -3.97 26.18
N HIS A 998 18.77 -3.01 25.66
CA HIS A 998 17.32 -3.12 25.48
C HIS A 998 16.90 -3.55 24.07
N LEU A 999 17.86 -3.77 23.17
CA LEU A 999 17.62 -4.28 21.81
C LEU A 999 16.85 -5.61 21.79
N ALA A 1000 16.95 -6.42 22.86
CA ALA A 1000 16.18 -7.66 23.03
C ALA A 1000 14.79 -7.50 23.68
N ARG A 1001 14.48 -6.36 24.33
CA ARG A 1001 13.19 -6.14 25.02
C ARG A 1001 12.16 -5.44 24.15
N VAL A 1002 12.60 -4.58 23.24
CA VAL A 1002 11.73 -4.00 22.19
C VAL A 1002 11.35 -5.06 21.14
N ALA A 1003 12.19 -6.07 20.95
CA ALA A 1003 11.89 -7.28 20.16
C ALA A 1003 11.08 -8.35 20.91
N GLY A 1004 10.77 -8.13 22.20
CA GLY A 1004 10.24 -9.15 23.11
C GLY A 1004 8.72 -9.25 23.20
N ALA A 1005 7.97 -8.48 22.41
CA ALA A 1005 6.51 -8.62 22.34
C ALA A 1005 6.04 -9.26 21.03
N ASP A 1006 6.54 -8.86 19.85
CA ASP A 1006 6.02 -9.37 18.56
C ASP A 1006 7.04 -9.27 17.40
N GLY A 1007 8.19 -9.93 17.51
CA GLY A 1007 9.07 -10.22 16.35
C GLY A 1007 9.82 -9.04 15.71
N CYS A 1008 11.15 -9.14 15.65
CA CYS A 1008 12.06 -8.42 14.75
C CYS A 1008 12.01 -6.87 14.73
N LEU A 1009 13.12 -6.24 15.14
CA LEU A 1009 13.41 -4.85 14.79
C LEU A 1009 13.64 -4.79 13.28
N ALA A 1010 12.73 -4.14 12.54
CA ALA A 1010 12.85 -3.90 11.12
C ALA A 1010 13.46 -2.50 10.90
N LEU A 1011 14.55 -2.39 10.14
CA LEU A 1011 15.17 -1.10 9.78
C LEU A 1011 15.26 -0.94 8.27
N LEU A 1012 14.87 0.26 7.79
CA LEU A 1012 14.85 0.65 6.38
C LEU A 1012 16.25 1.04 5.89
N GLU A 1013 16.62 0.55 4.71
CA GLU A 1013 17.90 0.85 4.08
C GLU A 1013 17.90 2.18 3.33
N PRO A 1014 18.81 3.11 3.65
CA PRO A 1014 18.88 4.37 2.91
C PRO A 1014 19.22 4.18 1.44
N ASP A 1015 20.00 3.15 1.08
CA ASP A 1015 20.59 3.01 -0.27
C ASP A 1015 19.96 1.92 -1.15
N SER A 1016 19.28 0.93 -0.58
CA SER A 1016 18.51 -0.06 -1.34
C SER A 1016 17.09 -0.25 -0.84
N GLY A 1017 16.70 0.31 0.31
CA GLY A 1017 15.40 0.22 0.94
C GLY A 1017 15.03 -1.08 1.70
N ARG A 1018 15.81 -2.17 1.78
CA ARG A 1018 15.34 -3.41 2.45
C ARG A 1018 15.04 -3.20 3.94
N TRP A 1019 13.96 -3.81 4.44
CA TRP A 1019 13.75 -4.02 5.87
C TRP A 1019 14.65 -5.17 6.35
N VAL A 1020 15.54 -4.90 7.30
CA VAL A 1020 16.32 -5.95 7.97
C VAL A 1020 15.62 -6.33 9.26
N GLU A 1021 15.11 -7.55 9.32
CA GLU A 1021 14.84 -8.21 10.60
C GLU A 1021 16.16 -8.41 11.33
N ILE A 1022 16.26 -7.91 12.56
CA ILE A 1022 17.29 -8.35 13.51
C ILE A 1022 16.71 -9.54 14.29
N PRO A 1023 17.11 -10.79 14.00
CA PRO A 1023 16.71 -11.93 14.82
C PRO A 1023 17.29 -11.75 16.22
N ALA A 1024 16.52 -12.10 17.25
CA ALA A 1024 16.97 -12.09 18.65
C ALA A 1024 18.06 -13.15 18.93
N ASP A 1025 18.44 -13.94 17.93
CA ASP A 1025 19.06 -15.25 18.07
C ASP A 1025 20.59 -15.22 17.95
N HIS A 1026 21.20 -14.12 17.51
CA HIS A 1026 22.67 -14.05 17.40
C HIS A 1026 23.30 -13.39 18.62
N ARG A 1027 23.48 -14.21 19.67
CA ARG A 1027 24.45 -13.98 20.76
C ARG A 1027 25.89 -13.96 20.26
#